data_AF-A0A7X3VGD9-F1
#
_entry.id   AF-A0A7X3VGD9-F1
#
_cell.length_a   1.000
_cell.length_b   1.000
_cell.length_c   1.000
_cell.angle_alpha   90.00
_cell.angle_beta   90.00
_cell.angle_gamma   90.00
#
_symmetry.space_group_name_H-M   'P 1'
#
loop_
_entity.id
_entity.type
_entity.pdbx_description
1 polymer ?
#
loop_
_entity_poly.entity_id
_entity_poly.type
_entity_poly.pdbx_seq_one_letter_code
_entity_poly.pdbx_strand_id
1 'polypeptide(L)'
;MKSLTGLPPSAYLKITEEAKIPLVVLERLVQELEAGSTPAYISHYRQDLSGGLDEQRIRLVENRLKQFLRLEDLRIAVLSSASRQGRLTPELREQCDSATDRWELEDLYLPFKQKRESPADTARKQGLEGLASRLEAQKPEDQDVKALAAEYLNEKAGIKTVADALRGAREILAQSWSEDVTVRRGLRRLLRQRTRLVVHGQSARGAAKGKYKNLLGYQARCNKVAWRQMMALRRAVHEIGLRFEITLPANKAVSFLLETKGASGSPQVQLQLGAVAARAFEGYIAPSFAKEELQVLNERCDREAVEAFQKNLRKILMTPPAGRIGVVGLETGRPGGWRAAVINPDGEFVEGAVIHRDGGMQGVSAEDPPVPTESEKGDAETAKGGPAEDKTRPTNSEKSTPTTQSQNGNAAAKQETQPGDQTDQPAAANGSASAAAPASPEAGSENIEPVDEQPASTADSATDRSAEETVPESLPGKPLASSNGDGSGESVAPLVELLRRNEVNAIVMAAGPGVRQVERLVRSSIREAGCKDIFWTTVNEAGSWIYATSKAARRDMPNASVAQRGAACLAKRLQDPLAAFAHVDPRTLGLGQFHQSVDAHKLREGLRATLESTVHVVGIDLNTAPVDLIALAPGMTDRLAKRVVEHRQKKGRYTKREQLNAVSGLSKRIYKQVVGFTRVYSGDIPLDATGIHPDQYPITERILAAAGVSVSEALEKPEVLDSVALEEYQSPEFPLAVLQGIVQQLRPSVRNPRGDFVRPSREVELRTDEELAIGKKVEGVVTNIAAFGAFVDIGADQDGLVHISRMSDKFVKDPNAAAKVGDRVEVYVLALEDGGKRISLSMRDPAAAATPRPGRTRVDARRASEAPRRRRQKEPRREAKVTRRSFGPSGKEKLREERDMKKLSLDEKLALLQTKYRTKV
;
A
#
# COMPACT_ATOMS: atom_id res chain seq x y z
N MET A 1 20.44 -8.42 15.95
CA MET A 1 19.14 -9.11 16.13
C MET A 1 19.42 -10.46 16.79
N LYS A 2 18.40 -11.14 17.35
CA LYS A 2 18.51 -12.60 17.57
C LYS A 2 18.69 -13.29 16.21
N SER A 3 19.48 -14.37 16.18
CA SER A 3 19.68 -15.15 14.96
C SER A 3 18.38 -15.81 14.52
N LEU A 4 18.07 -15.72 13.22
CA LEU A 4 16.98 -16.43 12.58
C LEU A 4 17.24 -17.95 12.56
N THR A 5 18.49 -18.41 12.68
CA THR A 5 18.83 -19.85 12.84
C THR A 5 18.50 -20.40 14.23
N GLY A 6 18.33 -19.53 15.23
CA GLY A 6 18.07 -19.89 16.63
C GLY A 6 16.62 -20.25 16.98
N LEU A 7 15.78 -20.54 15.98
CA LEU A 7 14.39 -20.96 16.17
C LEU A 7 14.25 -22.47 16.37
N PRO A 8 13.22 -22.96 17.10
CA PRO A 8 13.00 -24.39 17.28
C PRO A 8 12.52 -25.06 15.97
N PRO A 9 12.78 -26.38 15.77
CA PRO A 9 12.34 -27.11 14.57
C PRO A 9 10.84 -26.99 14.25
N SER A 10 9.99 -26.90 15.29
CA SER A 10 8.55 -26.68 15.17
C SER A 10 8.19 -25.38 14.46
N ALA A 11 8.96 -24.30 14.67
CA ALA A 11 8.77 -23.01 14.00
C ALA A 11 9.09 -23.10 12.50
N TYR A 12 10.22 -23.73 12.11
CA TYR A 12 10.56 -23.91 10.69
C TYR A 12 9.52 -24.78 9.98
N LEU A 13 9.15 -25.91 10.57
CA LEU A 13 8.09 -26.78 10.01
C LEU A 13 6.81 -25.96 9.82
N LYS A 14 6.42 -25.13 10.79
CA LYS A 14 5.21 -24.31 10.65
C LYS A 14 5.31 -23.25 9.55
N ILE A 15 6.47 -22.62 9.38
CA ILE A 15 6.74 -21.70 8.27
C ILE A 15 6.68 -22.43 6.92
N THR A 16 7.22 -23.66 6.81
CA THR A 16 7.14 -24.44 5.57
C THR A 16 5.71 -24.80 5.16
N GLU A 17 4.84 -25.14 6.13
CA GLU A 17 3.40 -25.36 5.89
C GLU A 17 2.70 -24.09 5.40
N GLU A 18 2.90 -22.97 6.11
CA GLU A 18 2.19 -21.72 5.85
C GLU A 18 2.63 -21.05 4.55
N ALA A 19 3.93 -20.98 4.30
CA ALA A 19 4.50 -20.42 3.07
C ALA A 19 4.42 -21.39 1.87
N LYS A 20 4.18 -22.69 2.12
CA LYS A 20 4.16 -23.78 1.14
C LYS A 20 5.47 -23.91 0.38
N ILE A 21 6.55 -24.17 1.12
CA ILE A 21 7.92 -24.29 0.61
C ILE A 21 8.64 -25.49 1.23
N PRO A 22 9.61 -26.13 0.55
CA PRO A 22 10.45 -27.16 1.17
C PRO A 22 11.32 -26.60 2.30
N LEU A 23 11.65 -27.41 3.31
CA LEU A 23 12.52 -27.01 4.42
C LEU A 23 13.90 -26.52 3.94
N VAL A 24 14.50 -27.21 2.96
CA VAL A 24 15.79 -26.85 2.35
C VAL A 24 15.75 -25.46 1.68
N VAL A 25 14.60 -25.02 1.18
CA VAL A 25 14.41 -23.65 0.65
C VAL A 25 14.34 -22.65 1.80
N LEU A 26 13.62 -22.98 2.88
CA LEU A 26 13.56 -22.12 4.08
C LEU A 26 14.94 -21.94 4.73
N GLU A 27 15.74 -23.01 4.87
CA GLU A 27 17.10 -22.97 5.43
C GLU A 27 18.00 -22.01 4.64
N ARG A 28 17.97 -22.08 3.30
CA ARG A 28 18.70 -21.15 2.41
C ARG A 28 18.23 -19.72 2.53
N LEU A 29 16.92 -19.50 2.56
CA LEU A 29 16.33 -18.16 2.75
C LEU A 29 16.72 -17.56 4.10
N VAL A 30 16.74 -18.37 5.17
CA VAL A 30 17.15 -17.93 6.52
C VAL A 30 18.59 -17.42 6.50
N GLN A 31 19.53 -18.21 5.96
CA GLN A 31 20.95 -17.84 5.87
C GLN A 31 21.17 -16.51 5.13
N GLU A 32 20.44 -16.27 4.04
CA GLU A 32 20.60 -15.06 3.24
C GLU A 32 19.80 -13.86 3.76
N LEU A 33 18.70 -14.07 4.48
CA LEU A 33 18.05 -13.02 5.26
C LEU A 33 18.89 -12.61 6.50
N GLU A 34 19.74 -13.50 7.04
CA GLU A 34 20.72 -13.17 8.08
C GLU A 34 21.96 -12.46 7.54
N ALA A 35 22.50 -12.94 6.42
CA ALA A 35 23.46 -12.16 5.61
C ALA A 35 22.84 -10.82 5.18
N GLY A 36 21.51 -10.71 5.22
CA GLY A 36 20.70 -9.53 4.97
C GLY A 36 20.79 -9.07 3.52
N SER A 37 20.73 -10.05 2.62
CA SER A 37 20.14 -9.92 1.29
C SER A 37 18.66 -9.57 1.44
N THR A 38 18.19 -8.54 0.75
CA THR A 38 16.78 -8.12 0.79
C THR A 38 15.86 -9.12 0.06
N PRO A 39 14.59 -9.26 0.47
CA PRO A 39 13.62 -10.12 -0.21
C PRO A 39 13.54 -9.90 -1.74
N ALA A 40 13.60 -8.64 -2.18
CA ALA A 40 13.62 -8.27 -3.59
C ALA A 40 14.84 -8.82 -4.33
N TYR A 41 16.05 -8.58 -3.79
CA TYR A 41 17.29 -9.09 -4.36
C TYR A 41 17.26 -10.63 -4.47
N ILE A 42 16.77 -11.31 -3.43
CA ILE A 42 16.66 -12.78 -3.43
C ILE A 42 15.68 -13.27 -4.50
N SER A 43 14.48 -12.68 -4.61
CA SER A 43 13.49 -13.12 -5.62
C SER A 43 13.91 -12.85 -7.07
N HIS A 44 14.65 -11.77 -7.33
CA HIS A 44 15.07 -11.41 -8.68
C HIS A 44 16.37 -12.13 -9.10
N TYR A 45 17.39 -12.15 -8.23
CA TYR A 45 18.75 -12.56 -8.61
C TYR A 45 19.23 -13.87 -7.98
N ARG A 46 18.55 -14.38 -6.93
CA ARG A 46 18.90 -15.65 -6.26
C ARG A 46 17.77 -16.68 -6.31
N GLN A 47 17.29 -16.95 -7.53
CA GLN A 47 16.25 -17.96 -7.78
C GLN A 47 16.70 -19.39 -7.43
N ASP A 48 18.01 -19.63 -7.43
CA ASP A 48 18.69 -20.84 -6.93
C ASP A 48 18.45 -21.10 -5.42
N LEU A 49 18.29 -20.03 -4.65
CA LEU A 49 17.94 -20.08 -3.22
C LEU A 49 16.45 -19.99 -2.99
N SER A 50 15.77 -19.10 -3.72
CA SER A 50 14.34 -18.84 -3.52
C SER A 50 13.48 -20.01 -3.96
N GLY A 51 13.93 -20.84 -4.90
CA GLY A 51 13.12 -21.92 -5.47
C GLY A 51 11.93 -21.39 -6.28
N GLY A 52 12.08 -20.22 -6.90
CA GLY A 52 11.02 -19.57 -7.69
C GLY A 52 10.00 -18.80 -6.85
N LEU A 53 10.38 -18.31 -5.65
CA LEU A 53 9.51 -17.47 -4.82
C LEU A 53 9.58 -16.01 -5.23
N ASP A 54 8.41 -15.38 -5.34
CA ASP A 54 8.26 -13.93 -5.47
C ASP A 54 8.60 -13.19 -4.16
N GLU A 55 8.84 -11.88 -4.28
CA GLU A 55 9.16 -11.01 -3.17
C GLU A 55 8.11 -11.05 -2.04
N GLN A 56 6.82 -11.20 -2.35
CA GLN A 56 5.76 -11.21 -1.35
C GLN A 56 5.79 -12.48 -0.50
N ARG A 57 6.08 -13.63 -1.10
CA ARG A 57 6.28 -14.90 -0.38
C ARG A 57 7.56 -14.89 0.46
N ILE A 58 8.64 -14.25 -0.01
CA ILE A 58 9.86 -14.10 0.81
C ILE A 58 9.62 -13.12 1.98
N ARG A 59 8.95 -11.97 1.75
CA ARG A 59 8.52 -11.06 2.83
C ARG A 59 7.56 -11.74 3.81
N LEU A 60 6.72 -12.69 3.38
CA LEU A 60 5.89 -13.50 4.28
C LEU A 60 6.74 -14.40 5.18
N VAL A 61 7.72 -15.13 4.62
CA VAL A 61 8.68 -15.96 5.37
C VAL A 61 9.46 -15.11 6.38
N GLU A 62 10.03 -13.98 5.95
CA GLU A 62 10.77 -13.05 6.79
C GLU A 62 9.91 -12.53 7.97
N ASN A 63 8.69 -12.10 7.68
CA ASN A 63 7.75 -11.66 8.71
C ASN A 63 7.35 -12.78 9.68
N ARG A 64 7.24 -14.03 9.20
CA ARG A 64 6.87 -15.17 10.05
C ARG A 64 8.02 -15.62 10.94
N LEU A 65 9.26 -15.63 10.44
CA LEU A 65 10.47 -15.79 11.27
C LEU A 65 10.52 -14.70 12.37
N LYS A 66 10.29 -13.43 12.01
CA LYS A 66 10.18 -12.30 12.96
C LYS A 66 8.98 -12.38 13.91
N GLN A 67 7.98 -13.23 13.65
CA GLN A 67 6.89 -13.51 14.60
C GLN A 67 7.28 -14.64 15.55
N PHE A 68 7.90 -15.71 15.04
CA PHE A 68 8.39 -16.80 15.89
C PHE A 68 9.48 -16.33 16.86
N LEU A 69 10.41 -15.45 16.45
CA LEU A 69 11.36 -14.83 17.38
C LEU A 69 10.69 -14.10 18.55
N ARG A 70 9.56 -13.41 18.30
CA ARG A 70 8.75 -12.76 19.35
C ARG A 70 7.91 -13.75 20.17
N LEU A 71 7.66 -14.95 19.63
CA LEU A 71 7.07 -16.07 20.37
C LEU A 71 8.11 -16.69 21.32
N GLU A 72 9.38 -16.80 20.90
CA GLU A 72 10.49 -17.20 21.79
C GLU A 72 10.68 -16.21 22.95
N ASP A 73 10.66 -14.91 22.67
CA ASP A 73 10.71 -13.86 23.70
C ASP A 73 9.58 -14.02 24.74
N LEU A 74 8.36 -14.30 24.28
CA LEU A 74 7.20 -14.55 25.14
C LEU A 74 7.35 -15.87 25.91
N ARG A 75 7.81 -16.95 25.28
CA ARG A 75 7.99 -18.26 25.91
C ARG A 75 9.00 -18.20 27.06
N ILE A 76 10.13 -17.52 26.85
CA ILE A 76 11.15 -17.28 27.89
C ILE A 76 10.53 -16.51 29.08
N ALA A 77 9.74 -15.47 28.80
CA ALA A 77 9.06 -14.71 29.85
C ALA A 77 8.03 -15.56 30.63
N VAL A 78 7.22 -16.37 29.94
CA VAL A 78 6.23 -17.29 30.54
C VAL A 78 6.90 -18.32 31.46
N LEU A 79 7.92 -19.02 30.95
CA LEU A 79 8.67 -20.03 31.70
C LEU A 79 9.34 -19.45 32.95
N SER A 80 9.80 -18.19 32.89
CA SER A 80 10.49 -17.53 34.02
C SER A 80 9.63 -17.41 35.28
N SER A 81 8.29 -17.27 35.16
CA SER A 81 7.41 -17.12 36.32
C SER A 81 7.23 -18.44 37.07
N ALA A 82 6.88 -19.53 36.37
CA ALA A 82 6.75 -20.85 36.97
C ALA A 82 8.08 -21.36 37.55
N SER A 83 9.20 -21.04 36.88
CA SER A 83 10.56 -21.33 37.36
C SER A 83 10.87 -20.62 38.69
N ARG A 84 10.64 -19.30 38.79
CA ARG A 84 10.83 -18.53 40.04
C ARG A 84 9.91 -18.97 41.17
N GLN A 85 8.75 -19.55 40.86
CA GLN A 85 7.82 -20.11 41.85
C GLN A 85 8.16 -21.54 42.29
N GLY A 86 9.17 -22.19 41.68
CA GLY A 86 9.45 -23.62 41.92
C GLY A 86 8.39 -24.57 41.35
N ARG A 87 7.55 -24.11 40.42
CA ARG A 87 6.38 -24.85 39.89
C ARG A 87 6.51 -25.23 38.41
N LEU A 88 7.70 -25.06 37.81
CA LEU A 88 7.96 -25.47 36.42
C LEU A 88 8.26 -26.98 36.37
N THR A 89 7.25 -27.78 36.03
CA THR A 89 7.41 -29.22 35.81
C THR A 89 7.97 -29.52 34.42
N PRO A 90 8.55 -30.72 34.17
CA PRO A 90 9.02 -31.12 32.83
C PRO A 90 7.92 -31.05 31.76
N GLU A 91 6.70 -31.47 32.11
CA GLU A 91 5.56 -31.53 31.19
C GLU A 91 5.03 -30.13 30.85
N LEU A 92 5.00 -29.22 31.84
CA LEU A 92 4.67 -27.82 31.59
C LEU A 92 5.71 -27.15 30.68
N ARG A 93 7.00 -27.47 30.87
CA ARG A 93 8.07 -26.99 29.98
C ARG A 93 7.89 -27.50 28.55
N GLU A 94 7.68 -28.80 28.36
CA GLU A 94 7.45 -29.41 27.04
C GLU A 94 6.21 -28.83 26.34
N GLN A 95 5.12 -28.59 27.10
CA GLN A 95 3.93 -27.91 26.57
C GLN A 95 4.21 -26.46 26.16
N CYS A 96 5.05 -25.73 26.89
CA CYS A 96 5.48 -24.39 26.47
C CYS A 96 6.37 -24.46 25.21
N ASP A 97 7.38 -25.32 25.19
CA ASP A 97 8.37 -25.46 24.13
C ASP A 97 7.74 -25.95 22.80
N SER A 98 6.67 -26.76 22.87
CA SER A 98 5.89 -27.22 21.72
C SER A 98 4.82 -26.24 21.21
N ALA A 99 4.35 -25.28 22.04
CA ALA A 99 3.28 -24.35 21.68
C ALA A 99 3.65 -23.49 20.45
N THR A 100 2.84 -23.54 19.39
CA THR A 100 3.13 -22.85 18.11
C THR A 100 2.41 -21.51 17.92
N ASP A 101 1.54 -21.12 18.85
CA ASP A 101 0.86 -19.84 18.84
C ASP A 101 0.85 -19.14 20.22
N ARG A 102 0.55 -17.84 20.18
CA ARG A 102 0.59 -16.95 21.35
C ARG A 102 -0.50 -17.26 22.37
N TRP A 103 -1.68 -17.71 21.93
CA TRP A 103 -2.81 -17.96 22.83
C TRP A 103 -2.61 -19.24 23.62
N GLU A 104 -1.98 -20.25 23.02
CA GLU A 104 -1.56 -21.46 23.73
C GLU A 104 -0.53 -21.15 24.83
N LEU A 105 0.47 -20.29 24.57
CA LEU A 105 1.39 -19.80 25.62
C LEU A 105 0.70 -18.93 26.68
N GLU A 106 -0.23 -18.05 26.30
CA GLU A 106 -0.97 -17.23 27.28
C GLU A 106 -1.92 -18.06 28.15
N ASP A 107 -2.50 -19.13 27.61
CA ASP A 107 -3.32 -20.09 28.36
C ASP A 107 -2.45 -20.93 29.32
N LEU A 108 -1.30 -21.44 28.88
CA LEU A 108 -0.32 -22.15 29.73
C LEU A 108 0.24 -21.26 30.86
N TYR A 109 0.40 -19.97 30.61
CA TYR A 109 0.84 -18.99 31.61
C TYR A 109 -0.24 -18.63 32.63
N LEU A 110 -1.51 -18.82 32.29
CA LEU A 110 -2.65 -18.23 33.01
C LEU A 110 -2.74 -18.63 34.50
N PRO A 111 -2.40 -19.87 34.93
CA PRO A 111 -2.31 -20.24 36.35
C PRO A 111 -1.21 -19.51 37.13
N PHE A 112 -0.08 -19.20 36.48
CA PHE A 112 1.14 -18.63 37.10
C PHE A 112 1.23 -17.11 37.03
N LYS A 113 0.29 -16.48 36.31
CA LYS A 113 0.17 -15.04 36.16
C LYS A 113 -0.31 -14.41 37.47
N GLN A 114 0.41 -13.41 37.98
CA GLN A 114 -0.03 -12.61 39.12
C GLN A 114 -1.38 -11.95 38.81
N LYS A 115 -2.35 -12.13 39.70
CA LYS A 115 -3.74 -11.66 39.58
C LYS A 115 -4.05 -10.68 40.71
N ARG A 116 -5.07 -9.83 40.50
CA ARG A 116 -5.77 -9.20 41.63
C ARG A 116 -6.57 -10.27 42.36
N GLU A 117 -6.74 -10.13 43.67
CA GLU A 117 -7.52 -11.04 44.49
C GLU A 117 -8.92 -11.25 43.89
N SER A 118 -9.25 -12.50 43.59
CA SER A 118 -10.51 -12.89 42.95
C SER A 118 -11.51 -13.46 43.97
N PRO A 119 -12.82 -13.56 43.63
CA PRO A 119 -13.81 -14.19 44.50
C PRO A 119 -13.44 -15.63 44.92
N ALA A 120 -12.73 -16.35 44.05
CA ALA A 120 -12.19 -17.68 44.33
C ALA A 120 -11.06 -17.64 45.37
N ASP A 121 -10.16 -16.66 45.30
CA ASP A 121 -9.07 -16.50 46.28
C ASP A 121 -9.60 -16.10 47.65
N THR A 122 -10.62 -15.24 47.69
CA THR A 122 -11.36 -14.93 48.93
C THR A 122 -12.03 -16.20 49.47
N ALA A 123 -12.72 -17.00 48.63
CA ALA A 123 -13.33 -18.26 49.05
C ALA A 123 -12.32 -19.30 49.58
N ARG A 124 -11.09 -19.36 49.02
CA ARG A 124 -9.99 -20.17 49.55
C ARG A 124 -9.57 -19.70 50.95
N LYS A 125 -9.36 -18.39 51.14
CA LYS A 125 -9.05 -17.79 52.45
C LYS A 125 -10.17 -18.03 53.48
N GLN A 126 -11.41 -18.20 53.04
CA GLN A 126 -12.56 -18.55 53.88
C GLN A 126 -12.67 -20.06 54.18
N GLY A 127 -11.80 -20.91 53.61
CA GLY A 127 -11.77 -22.36 53.87
C GLY A 127 -12.63 -23.23 52.95
N LEU A 128 -13.22 -22.67 51.88
CA LEU A 128 -14.18 -23.38 51.02
C LEU A 128 -13.54 -24.32 49.98
N GLU A 129 -12.21 -24.46 49.98
CA GLU A 129 -11.48 -25.30 49.01
C GLU A 129 -11.79 -26.80 49.21
N GLY A 130 -11.99 -27.27 50.44
CA GLY A 130 -12.43 -28.64 50.71
C GLY A 130 -13.85 -28.94 50.17
N LEU A 131 -14.77 -27.97 50.28
CA LEU A 131 -16.13 -28.08 49.72
C LEU A 131 -16.08 -28.13 48.19
N ALA A 132 -15.24 -27.30 47.57
CA ALA A 132 -15.00 -27.34 46.13
C ALA A 132 -14.47 -28.72 45.68
N SER A 133 -13.45 -29.25 46.36
CA SER A 133 -12.87 -30.56 46.04
C SER A 133 -13.87 -31.72 46.16
N ARG A 134 -14.73 -31.74 47.20
CA ARG A 134 -15.78 -32.78 47.35
C ARG A 134 -16.84 -32.69 46.25
N LEU A 135 -17.27 -31.49 45.88
CA LEU A 135 -18.21 -31.28 44.77
C LEU A 135 -17.65 -31.69 43.41
N GLU A 136 -16.35 -31.53 43.15
CA GLU A 136 -15.69 -31.98 41.91
C GLU A 136 -15.41 -33.51 41.92
N ALA A 137 -15.14 -34.09 43.09
CA ALA A 137 -14.95 -35.53 43.26
C ALA A 137 -16.25 -36.36 43.15
N GLN A 138 -17.42 -35.74 43.35
CA GLN A 138 -18.75 -36.32 43.08
C GLN A 138 -19.02 -37.68 43.78
N LYS A 139 -18.46 -37.88 44.97
CA LYS A 139 -18.51 -39.18 45.66
C LYS A 139 -19.96 -39.60 46.04
N PRO A 140 -20.23 -40.91 46.22
CA PRO A 140 -21.53 -41.39 46.70
C PRO A 140 -21.96 -40.85 48.07
N GLU A 141 -21.00 -40.51 48.94
CA GLU A 141 -21.20 -39.90 50.27
C GLU A 141 -21.55 -38.39 50.20
N ASP A 142 -21.18 -37.70 49.12
CA ASP A 142 -21.31 -36.25 48.95
C ASP A 142 -22.60 -35.85 48.19
N GLN A 143 -23.60 -36.74 48.13
CA GLN A 143 -24.79 -36.56 47.28
C GLN A 143 -25.83 -35.56 47.81
N ASP A 144 -25.92 -35.34 49.13
CA ASP A 144 -26.67 -34.21 49.71
C ASP A 144 -25.76 -32.98 49.79
N VAL A 145 -25.88 -32.16 48.75
CA VAL A 145 -25.11 -30.92 48.59
C VAL A 145 -25.42 -29.89 49.67
N LYS A 146 -26.61 -29.93 50.29
CA LYS A 146 -26.99 -28.98 51.34
C LYS A 146 -26.40 -29.37 52.68
N ALA A 147 -26.43 -30.66 53.03
CA ALA A 147 -25.78 -31.19 54.22
C ALA A 147 -24.26 -30.97 54.13
N LEU A 148 -23.65 -31.38 53.02
CA LEU A 148 -22.24 -31.17 52.69
C LEU A 148 -21.80 -29.71 52.85
N ALA A 149 -22.56 -28.75 52.33
CA ALA A 149 -22.21 -27.33 52.42
C ALA A 149 -22.58 -26.68 53.77
N ALA A 150 -23.37 -27.35 54.63
CA ALA A 150 -23.59 -26.92 56.01
C ALA A 150 -22.37 -27.20 56.91
N GLU A 151 -21.55 -28.20 56.58
CA GLU A 151 -20.27 -28.49 57.27
C GLU A 151 -19.28 -27.30 57.22
N TYR A 152 -19.44 -26.39 56.25
CA TYR A 152 -18.53 -25.27 55.98
C TYR A 152 -19.08 -23.90 56.41
N LEU A 153 -20.13 -23.86 57.25
CA LEU A 153 -20.64 -22.60 57.81
C LEU A 153 -19.68 -22.03 58.85
N ASN A 154 -19.31 -20.76 58.70
CA ASN A 154 -18.35 -20.09 59.56
C ASN A 154 -18.55 -18.56 59.52
N GLU A 155 -19.25 -18.03 60.53
CA GLU A 155 -19.53 -16.60 60.63
C GLU A 155 -18.27 -15.73 60.74
N LYS A 156 -17.21 -16.24 61.39
CA LYS A 156 -15.91 -15.52 61.52
C LYS A 156 -15.19 -15.39 60.18
N ALA A 157 -15.40 -16.34 59.27
CA ALA A 157 -14.96 -16.24 57.87
C ALA A 157 -15.97 -15.49 56.97
N GLY A 158 -17.13 -15.07 57.50
CA GLY A 158 -18.20 -14.43 56.73
C GLY A 158 -19.11 -15.39 55.94
N ILE A 159 -19.01 -16.71 56.15
CA ILE A 159 -19.86 -17.72 55.52
C ILE A 159 -21.08 -17.94 56.43
N LYS A 160 -22.15 -17.18 56.19
CA LYS A 160 -23.36 -17.19 57.04
C LYS A 160 -24.44 -18.17 56.62
N THR A 161 -24.50 -18.52 55.34
CA THR A 161 -25.53 -19.43 54.79
C THR A 161 -24.94 -20.51 53.89
N VAL A 162 -25.69 -21.60 53.74
CA VAL A 162 -25.37 -22.69 52.80
C VAL A 162 -25.23 -22.16 51.36
N ALA A 163 -25.99 -21.11 51.01
CA ALA A 163 -25.89 -20.44 49.72
C ALA A 163 -24.58 -19.64 49.55
N ASP A 164 -23.98 -19.14 50.63
CA ASP A 164 -22.66 -18.49 50.61
C ASP A 164 -21.54 -19.52 50.42
N ALA A 165 -21.58 -20.62 51.18
CA ALA A 165 -20.64 -21.73 51.04
C ALA A 165 -20.64 -22.30 49.61
N LEU A 166 -21.83 -22.62 49.09
CA LEU A 166 -22.00 -23.09 47.71
C LEU A 166 -21.63 -22.03 46.66
N ARG A 167 -21.77 -20.72 46.95
CA ARG A 167 -21.30 -19.67 46.03
C ARG A 167 -19.78 -19.63 45.98
N GLY A 168 -19.10 -19.59 47.12
CA GLY A 168 -17.63 -19.57 47.18
C GLY A 168 -16.99 -20.83 46.59
N ALA A 169 -17.50 -22.02 46.92
CA ALA A 169 -17.01 -23.26 46.32
C ALA A 169 -17.19 -23.31 44.79
N ARG A 170 -18.32 -22.80 44.26
CA ARG A 170 -18.53 -22.67 42.82
C ARG A 170 -17.61 -21.64 42.16
N GLU A 171 -17.22 -20.56 42.84
CA GLU A 171 -16.21 -19.62 42.33
C GLU A 171 -14.82 -20.28 42.23
N ILE A 172 -14.41 -21.07 43.22
CA ILE A 172 -13.15 -21.84 43.20
C ILE A 172 -13.11 -22.80 42.00
N LEU A 173 -14.16 -23.61 41.82
CA LEU A 173 -14.25 -24.52 40.68
C LEU A 173 -14.38 -23.79 39.35
N ALA A 174 -15.16 -22.69 39.29
CA ALA A 174 -15.34 -21.93 38.05
C ALA A 174 -14.06 -21.25 37.60
N GLN A 175 -13.24 -20.77 38.53
CA GLN A 175 -11.87 -20.35 38.22
C GLN A 175 -11.07 -21.55 37.69
N SER A 176 -10.94 -22.62 38.46
CA SER A 176 -10.16 -23.83 38.09
C SER A 176 -10.46 -24.31 36.66
N TRP A 177 -11.75 -24.48 36.32
CA TRP A 177 -12.20 -24.92 35.00
C TRP A 177 -11.94 -23.90 33.89
N SER A 178 -11.87 -22.60 34.22
CA SER A 178 -11.60 -21.54 33.24
C SER A 178 -10.13 -21.34 32.89
N GLU A 179 -9.22 -21.83 33.74
CA GLU A 179 -7.76 -21.77 33.56
C GLU A 179 -7.17 -23.08 33.00
N ASP A 180 -7.98 -24.15 32.92
CA ASP A 180 -7.61 -25.46 32.37
C ASP A 180 -7.33 -25.40 30.84
N VAL A 181 -6.10 -25.73 30.46
CA VAL A 181 -5.62 -25.67 29.06
C VAL A 181 -6.38 -26.65 28.15
N THR A 182 -6.81 -27.81 28.64
CA THR A 182 -7.57 -28.79 27.84
C THR A 182 -8.97 -28.26 27.52
N VAL A 183 -9.63 -27.68 28.52
CA VAL A 183 -10.93 -27.00 28.39
C VAL A 183 -10.82 -25.83 27.41
N ARG A 184 -9.83 -24.96 27.58
CA ARG A 184 -9.64 -23.77 26.72
C ARG A 184 -9.34 -24.16 25.27
N ARG A 185 -8.41 -25.10 25.04
CA ARG A 185 -8.08 -25.63 23.70
C ARG A 185 -9.29 -26.28 23.02
N GLY A 186 -10.08 -27.06 23.77
CA GLY A 186 -11.31 -27.70 23.29
C GLY A 186 -12.42 -26.70 22.94
N LEU A 187 -12.72 -25.76 23.84
CA LEU A 187 -13.70 -24.70 23.61
C LEU A 187 -13.30 -23.80 22.43
N ARG A 188 -12.02 -23.42 22.30
CA ARG A 188 -11.53 -22.63 21.16
C ARG A 188 -11.80 -23.34 19.82
N ARG A 189 -11.55 -24.65 19.75
CA ARG A 189 -11.89 -25.50 18.58
C ARG A 189 -13.40 -25.57 18.32
N LEU A 190 -14.23 -25.65 19.37
CA LEU A 190 -15.69 -25.76 19.28
C LEU A 190 -16.36 -24.44 18.83
N LEU A 191 -15.89 -23.30 19.34
CA LEU A 191 -16.58 -22.01 19.26
C LEU A 191 -16.22 -21.22 17.99
N ARG A 192 -14.98 -21.32 17.49
CA ARG A 192 -14.43 -20.57 16.32
C ARG A 192 -15.21 -20.68 15.00
N GLN A 193 -16.12 -21.66 14.88
CA GLN A 193 -17.03 -21.80 13.72
C GLN A 193 -18.48 -21.34 13.98
N ARG A 194 -18.81 -21.02 15.23
CA ARG A 194 -20.17 -20.79 15.75
C ARG A 194 -20.37 -19.39 16.32
N THR A 195 -19.31 -18.75 16.84
CA THR A 195 -19.31 -17.37 17.33
C THR A 195 -19.87 -16.39 16.29
N ARG A 196 -20.67 -15.42 16.75
CA ARG A 196 -21.32 -14.41 15.89
C ARG A 196 -20.90 -13.00 16.29
N LEU A 197 -20.81 -12.12 15.29
CA LEU A 197 -20.89 -10.68 15.50
C LEU A 197 -22.36 -10.26 15.48
N VAL A 198 -22.79 -9.44 16.43
CA VAL A 198 -24.15 -8.88 16.55
C VAL A 198 -24.06 -7.37 16.61
N VAL A 199 -24.79 -6.67 15.74
CA VAL A 199 -24.94 -5.20 15.77
C VAL A 199 -26.27 -4.83 16.42
N HIS A 200 -26.23 -4.05 17.49
CA HIS A 200 -27.43 -3.64 18.22
C HIS A 200 -28.14 -2.49 17.50
N GLY A 201 -29.49 -2.50 17.48
CA GLY A 201 -30.29 -1.50 16.77
C GLY A 201 -30.28 -0.08 17.35
N GLN A 202 -29.64 0.11 18.52
CA GLN A 202 -29.51 1.41 19.18
C GLN A 202 -28.05 1.92 19.09
N SER A 203 -27.89 3.08 18.48
CA SER A 203 -26.69 3.92 18.54
C SER A 203 -26.61 4.67 19.86
N ALA A 204 -25.39 4.88 20.38
CA ALA A 204 -25.14 5.66 21.59
C ALA A 204 -25.50 7.16 21.48
N ARG A 205 -25.90 7.63 20.28
CA ARG A 205 -26.29 9.02 19.99
C ARG A 205 -27.76 9.17 19.52
N GLY A 206 -28.59 8.12 19.63
CA GLY A 206 -29.97 8.14 19.14
C GLY A 206 -30.13 7.76 17.65
N ALA A 207 -31.38 7.51 17.24
CA ALA A 207 -31.79 6.66 16.11
C ALA A 207 -30.95 6.78 14.81
N ALA A 208 -30.30 5.67 14.44
CA ALA A 208 -29.45 5.51 13.26
C ALA A 208 -30.21 5.48 11.92
N LYS A 209 -30.78 6.61 11.48
CA LYS A 209 -31.39 6.75 10.14
C LYS A 209 -30.34 7.04 9.05
N GLY A 210 -30.66 6.71 7.80
CA GLY A 210 -29.83 7.03 6.62
C GLY A 210 -28.82 5.93 6.24
N LYS A 211 -27.61 6.37 5.86
CA LYS A 211 -26.52 5.59 5.23
C LYS A 211 -26.22 4.21 5.84
N TYR A 212 -26.43 4.04 7.15
CA TYR A 212 -26.10 2.82 7.90
C TYR A 212 -27.30 1.88 8.17
N LYS A 213 -28.47 2.14 7.56
CA LYS A 213 -29.70 1.31 7.74
C LYS A 213 -29.43 -0.20 7.59
N ASN A 214 -28.58 -0.58 6.63
CA ASN A 214 -28.26 -1.99 6.32
C ASN A 214 -27.37 -2.68 7.37
N LEU A 215 -26.90 -1.97 8.40
CA LEU A 215 -26.14 -2.53 9.53
C LEU A 215 -27.03 -2.78 10.76
N LEU A 216 -28.25 -2.26 10.80
CA LEU A 216 -29.13 -2.39 11.98
C LEU A 216 -29.66 -3.82 12.09
N GLY A 217 -29.44 -4.44 13.26
CA GLY A 217 -29.74 -5.86 13.45
C GLY A 217 -28.86 -6.80 12.64
N TYR A 218 -27.75 -6.31 12.05
CA TYR A 218 -26.83 -7.16 11.32
C TYR A 218 -26.20 -8.20 12.26
N GLN A 219 -26.40 -9.47 11.94
CA GLN A 219 -25.75 -10.58 12.62
C GLN A 219 -25.16 -11.54 11.59
N ALA A 220 -23.90 -11.95 11.81
CA ALA A 220 -23.23 -12.96 11.01
C ALA A 220 -22.25 -13.78 11.87
N ARG A 221 -21.91 -15.00 11.44
CA ARG A 221 -20.79 -15.75 12.04
C ARG A 221 -19.50 -14.98 11.78
N CYS A 222 -18.61 -14.86 12.77
CA CYS A 222 -17.37 -14.07 12.62
C CYS A 222 -16.56 -14.52 11.39
N ASN A 223 -16.45 -15.82 11.17
CA ASN A 223 -15.78 -16.40 10.00
C ASN A 223 -16.44 -16.08 8.63
N LYS A 224 -17.64 -15.47 8.59
CA LYS A 224 -18.34 -15.01 7.37
C LYS A 224 -18.53 -13.48 7.26
N VAL A 225 -18.12 -12.69 8.26
CA VAL A 225 -18.09 -11.21 8.15
C VAL A 225 -16.98 -10.81 7.17
N ALA A 226 -17.34 -10.39 5.96
CA ALA A 226 -16.38 -9.90 4.97
C ALA A 226 -15.90 -8.47 5.31
N TRP A 227 -14.70 -8.10 4.86
CA TRP A 227 -14.05 -6.86 5.29
C TRP A 227 -14.86 -5.59 5.06
N ARG A 228 -15.60 -5.47 3.95
CA ARG A 228 -16.38 -4.26 3.65
C ARG A 228 -17.46 -3.98 4.70
N GLN A 229 -18.14 -5.02 5.18
CA GLN A 229 -19.09 -4.93 6.28
C GLN A 229 -18.40 -4.51 7.59
N MET A 230 -17.22 -5.09 7.89
CA MET A 230 -16.45 -4.71 9.08
C MET A 230 -15.97 -3.26 9.04
N MET A 231 -15.50 -2.77 7.88
CA MET A 231 -15.08 -1.38 7.71
C MET A 231 -16.26 -0.40 7.77
N ALA A 232 -17.41 -0.74 7.16
CA ALA A 232 -18.63 0.04 7.29
C ALA A 232 -19.14 0.08 8.75
N LEU A 233 -19.02 -1.02 9.49
CA LEU A 233 -19.35 -1.10 10.91
C LEU A 233 -18.41 -0.24 11.77
N ARG A 234 -17.08 -0.36 11.63
CA ARG A 234 -16.11 0.52 12.29
C ARG A 234 -16.40 2.01 12.00
N ARG A 235 -16.73 2.34 10.76
CA ARG A 235 -17.11 3.70 10.36
C ARG A 235 -18.40 4.18 11.04
N ALA A 236 -19.40 3.32 11.18
CA ALA A 236 -20.63 3.63 11.92
C ALA A 236 -20.41 3.73 13.44
N VAL A 237 -19.52 2.93 14.02
CA VAL A 237 -19.09 3.07 15.43
C VAL A 237 -18.50 4.47 15.66
N HIS A 238 -17.62 4.94 14.76
CA HIS A 238 -17.00 6.26 14.85
C HIS A 238 -17.98 7.43 14.60
N GLU A 239 -18.71 7.40 13.47
CA GLU A 239 -19.59 8.51 13.07
C GLU A 239 -20.84 8.63 13.97
N ILE A 240 -21.53 7.52 14.29
CA ILE A 240 -22.84 7.54 14.96
C ILE A 240 -22.87 6.81 16.32
N GLY A 241 -21.74 6.28 16.80
CA GLY A 241 -21.70 5.54 18.07
C GLY A 241 -22.48 4.22 18.04
N LEU A 242 -22.55 3.56 16.88
CA LEU A 242 -23.20 2.25 16.75
C LEU A 242 -22.47 1.21 17.61
N ARG A 243 -23.21 0.31 18.27
CA ARG A 243 -22.63 -0.73 19.14
C ARG A 243 -22.74 -2.11 18.48
N PHE A 244 -21.73 -2.94 18.71
CA PHE A 244 -21.74 -4.36 18.34
C PHE A 244 -20.97 -5.18 19.37
N GLU A 245 -21.30 -6.47 19.46
CA GLU A 245 -20.64 -7.44 20.33
C GLU A 245 -20.22 -8.70 19.56
N ILE A 246 -19.44 -9.55 20.23
CA ILE A 246 -19.11 -10.91 19.79
C ILE A 246 -19.82 -11.89 20.72
N THR A 247 -20.91 -12.49 20.25
CA THR A 247 -21.74 -13.42 21.02
C THR A 247 -21.28 -14.86 20.82
N LEU A 248 -21.03 -15.59 21.92
CA LEU A 248 -20.63 -16.99 21.93
C LEU A 248 -21.79 -17.89 22.42
N PRO A 249 -22.00 -19.10 21.86
CA PRO A 249 -23.14 -19.96 22.21
C PRO A 249 -22.96 -20.68 23.57
N ALA A 250 -23.32 -19.99 24.67
CA ALA A 250 -23.17 -20.46 26.04
C ALA A 250 -23.61 -21.92 26.27
N ASN A 251 -24.83 -22.30 25.87
CA ASN A 251 -25.35 -23.65 26.08
C ASN A 251 -24.42 -24.75 25.54
N LYS A 252 -23.69 -24.51 24.43
CA LYS A 252 -22.74 -25.48 23.88
C LYS A 252 -21.36 -25.46 24.53
N ALA A 253 -20.95 -24.34 25.13
CA ALA A 253 -19.77 -24.31 25.99
C ALA A 253 -20.05 -24.99 27.35
N VAL A 254 -21.23 -24.77 27.92
CA VAL A 254 -21.68 -25.41 29.18
C VAL A 254 -21.78 -26.93 29.04
N SER A 255 -22.41 -27.46 27.98
CA SER A 255 -22.40 -28.91 27.70
C SER A 255 -20.97 -29.46 27.60
N PHE A 256 -20.11 -28.80 26.81
CA PHE A 256 -18.72 -29.23 26.64
C PHE A 256 -17.92 -29.23 27.95
N LEU A 257 -18.13 -28.22 28.82
CA LEU A 257 -17.50 -28.16 30.15
C LEU A 257 -17.91 -29.35 31.03
N LEU A 258 -19.22 -29.64 31.10
CA LEU A 258 -19.76 -30.76 31.88
C LEU A 258 -19.29 -32.13 31.34
N GLU A 259 -19.26 -32.29 30.01
CA GLU A 259 -18.73 -33.47 29.32
C GLU A 259 -17.22 -33.65 29.62
N THR A 260 -16.43 -32.58 29.50
CA THR A 260 -14.96 -32.61 29.69
C THR A 260 -14.56 -32.84 31.15
N LYS A 261 -15.37 -32.38 32.10
CA LYS A 261 -15.14 -32.52 33.55
C LYS A 261 -15.88 -33.70 34.19
N GLY A 262 -16.52 -34.55 33.40
CA GLY A 262 -17.15 -35.78 33.90
C GLY A 262 -18.27 -35.54 34.92
N ALA A 263 -19.12 -34.54 34.69
CA ALA A 263 -20.21 -34.20 35.62
C ALA A 263 -21.36 -35.25 35.53
N SER A 264 -21.30 -36.29 36.36
CA SER A 264 -22.20 -37.45 36.35
C SER A 264 -22.77 -37.85 37.72
N GLY A 265 -22.51 -37.07 38.78
CA GLY A 265 -23.02 -37.30 40.14
C GLY A 265 -24.53 -37.13 40.32
N SER A 266 -25.01 -36.97 41.57
CA SER A 266 -26.44 -36.83 41.88
C SER A 266 -27.08 -35.60 41.19
N PRO A 267 -28.42 -35.54 41.02
CA PRO A 267 -29.08 -34.37 40.45
C PRO A 267 -28.79 -33.05 41.20
N GLN A 268 -28.52 -33.11 42.51
CA GLN A 268 -28.10 -31.93 43.28
C GLN A 268 -26.69 -31.47 42.90
N VAL A 269 -25.76 -32.43 42.74
CA VAL A 269 -24.37 -32.17 42.34
C VAL A 269 -24.30 -31.68 40.90
N GLN A 270 -25.03 -32.31 39.97
CA GLN A 270 -25.15 -31.86 38.58
C GLN A 270 -25.69 -30.42 38.49
N LEU A 271 -26.64 -30.02 39.34
CA LEU A 271 -27.13 -28.64 39.40
C LEU A 271 -26.04 -27.64 39.83
N GLN A 272 -25.17 -28.00 40.78
CA GLN A 272 -24.04 -27.14 41.14
C GLN A 272 -22.98 -27.10 40.04
N LEU A 273 -22.59 -28.25 39.47
CA LEU A 273 -21.60 -28.32 38.40
C LEU A 273 -22.10 -27.62 37.11
N GLY A 274 -23.41 -27.64 36.83
CA GLY A 274 -24.03 -26.83 35.79
C GLY A 274 -23.86 -25.32 36.03
N ALA A 275 -24.00 -24.88 37.29
CA ALA A 275 -23.72 -23.50 37.67
C ALA A 275 -22.22 -23.16 37.66
N VAL A 276 -21.33 -24.11 37.98
CA VAL A 276 -19.87 -23.97 37.79
C VAL A 276 -19.56 -23.75 36.31
N ALA A 277 -20.07 -24.62 35.42
CA ALA A 277 -19.85 -24.54 33.99
C ALA A 277 -20.34 -23.21 33.39
N ALA A 278 -21.53 -22.75 33.78
CA ALA A 278 -22.05 -21.44 33.39
C ALA A 278 -21.15 -20.30 33.90
N ARG A 279 -20.79 -20.30 35.19
CA ARG A 279 -19.98 -19.25 35.81
C ARG A 279 -18.54 -19.19 35.27
N ALA A 280 -17.95 -20.35 34.97
CA ALA A 280 -16.66 -20.51 34.32
C ALA A 280 -16.70 -19.93 32.90
N PHE A 281 -17.72 -20.30 32.13
CA PHE A 281 -17.86 -19.82 30.77
C PHE A 281 -18.13 -18.31 30.72
N GLU A 282 -19.21 -17.83 31.32
CA GLU A 282 -19.72 -16.48 31.09
C GLU A 282 -18.84 -15.39 31.71
N GLY A 283 -18.28 -15.64 32.91
CA GLY A 283 -17.52 -14.63 33.65
C GLY A 283 -16.00 -14.73 33.55
N TYR A 284 -15.44 -15.81 32.98
CA TYR A 284 -13.98 -15.97 32.81
C TYR A 284 -13.58 -16.27 31.36
N ILE A 285 -14.15 -17.32 30.74
CA ILE A 285 -13.72 -17.75 29.40
C ILE A 285 -14.24 -16.81 28.31
N ALA A 286 -15.56 -16.59 28.25
CA ALA A 286 -16.24 -15.85 27.20
C ALA A 286 -15.73 -14.40 27.00
N PRO A 287 -15.42 -13.60 28.05
CA PRO A 287 -14.85 -12.27 27.88
C PRO A 287 -13.46 -12.28 27.23
N SER A 288 -12.65 -13.32 27.52
CA SER A 288 -11.34 -13.50 26.88
C SER A 288 -11.48 -13.95 25.42
N PHE A 289 -12.34 -14.94 25.15
CA PHE A 289 -12.55 -15.47 23.81
C PHE A 289 -13.30 -14.49 22.89
N ALA A 290 -14.17 -13.64 23.42
CA ALA A 290 -14.80 -12.55 22.65
C ALA A 290 -13.77 -11.53 22.15
N LYS A 291 -12.75 -11.20 22.97
CA LYS A 291 -11.61 -10.38 22.55
C LYS A 291 -10.73 -11.10 21.53
N GLU A 292 -10.43 -12.39 21.75
CA GLU A 292 -9.63 -13.22 20.82
C GLU A 292 -10.29 -13.28 19.42
N GLU A 293 -11.56 -13.67 19.34
CA GLU A 293 -12.32 -13.73 18.08
C GLU A 293 -12.49 -12.35 17.43
N LEU A 294 -12.66 -11.27 18.21
CA LEU A 294 -12.67 -9.90 17.68
C LEU A 294 -11.32 -9.51 17.08
N GLN A 295 -10.21 -9.86 17.71
CA GLN A 295 -8.86 -9.60 17.19
C GLN A 295 -8.63 -10.39 15.89
N VAL A 296 -8.92 -11.69 15.87
CA VAL A 296 -8.79 -12.54 14.68
C VAL A 296 -9.67 -12.04 13.52
N LEU A 297 -10.90 -11.59 13.82
CA LEU A 297 -11.78 -10.96 12.84
C LEU A 297 -11.19 -9.65 12.30
N ASN A 298 -10.71 -8.76 13.19
CA ASN A 298 -10.09 -7.50 12.82
C ASN A 298 -8.86 -7.72 11.92
N GLU A 299 -7.92 -8.57 12.33
CA GLU A 299 -6.68 -8.85 11.59
C GLU A 299 -6.95 -9.45 10.21
N ARG A 300 -7.95 -10.34 10.08
CA ARG A 300 -8.37 -10.85 8.77
C ARG A 300 -8.97 -9.74 7.92
N CYS A 301 -9.94 -8.98 8.44
CA CYS A 301 -10.62 -7.95 7.66
C CYS A 301 -9.70 -6.78 7.31
N ASP A 302 -8.74 -6.42 8.16
CA ASP A 302 -7.67 -5.49 7.82
C ASP A 302 -6.84 -6.02 6.65
N ARG A 303 -6.36 -7.26 6.71
CA ARG A 303 -5.56 -7.87 5.63
C ARG A 303 -6.32 -7.93 4.31
N GLU A 304 -7.56 -8.43 4.32
CA GLU A 304 -8.41 -8.49 3.11
C GLU A 304 -8.67 -7.10 2.50
N ALA A 305 -8.81 -6.06 3.35
CA ALA A 305 -8.98 -4.68 2.90
C ALA A 305 -7.67 -4.12 2.31
N VAL A 306 -6.54 -4.29 3.02
CA VAL A 306 -5.21 -3.87 2.54
C VAL A 306 -4.91 -4.54 1.20
N GLU A 307 -5.07 -5.86 1.08
CA GLU A 307 -4.90 -6.59 -0.18
C GLU A 307 -5.73 -5.98 -1.34
N ALA A 308 -6.96 -5.54 -1.07
CA ALA A 308 -7.80 -4.90 -2.09
C ALA A 308 -7.27 -3.51 -2.49
N PHE A 309 -6.79 -2.71 -1.54
CA PHE A 309 -6.17 -1.41 -1.85
C PHE A 309 -4.80 -1.56 -2.53
N GLN A 310 -3.99 -2.56 -2.17
CA GLN A 310 -2.75 -2.91 -2.85
C GLN A 310 -3.01 -3.30 -4.32
N LYS A 311 -4.03 -4.14 -4.58
CA LYS A 311 -4.43 -4.54 -5.94
C LYS A 311 -4.93 -3.35 -6.77
N ASN A 312 -5.56 -2.34 -6.15
CA ASN A 312 -5.95 -1.10 -6.83
C ASN A 312 -4.75 -0.18 -7.09
N LEU A 313 -3.86 0.00 -6.10
CA LEU A 313 -2.64 0.79 -6.25
C LEU A 313 -1.74 0.23 -7.35
N ARG A 314 -1.50 -1.08 -7.38
CA ARG A 314 -0.65 -1.71 -8.40
C ARG A 314 -1.19 -1.50 -9.82
N LYS A 315 -2.51 -1.45 -10.03
CA LYS A 315 -3.08 -1.09 -11.34
C LYS A 315 -2.73 0.33 -11.78
N ILE A 316 -2.75 1.29 -10.85
CA ILE A 316 -2.39 2.69 -11.12
C ILE A 316 -0.88 2.78 -11.44
N LEU A 317 -0.03 2.17 -10.61
CA LEU A 317 1.42 2.21 -10.78
C LEU A 317 1.94 1.45 -12.02
N MET A 318 1.23 0.40 -12.45
CA MET A 318 1.56 -0.39 -13.65
C MET A 318 0.97 0.18 -14.95
N THR A 319 0.40 1.40 -14.93
CA THR A 319 -0.11 2.05 -16.14
C THR A 319 1.06 2.33 -17.12
N PRO A 320 0.90 2.08 -18.44
CA PRO A 320 1.92 2.39 -19.44
C PRO A 320 2.41 3.86 -19.36
N PRO A 321 3.74 4.10 -19.31
CA PRO A 321 4.31 5.45 -19.36
C PRO A 321 4.31 5.98 -20.79
N ALA A 322 3.91 7.24 -21.01
CA ALA A 322 4.09 7.88 -22.33
C ALA A 322 5.57 8.17 -22.66
N GLY A 323 6.45 8.09 -21.66
CA GLY A 323 7.90 8.17 -21.84
C GLY A 323 8.43 9.59 -21.88
N ARG A 324 9.61 9.75 -22.51
CA ARG A 324 10.36 11.01 -22.60
C ARG A 324 9.79 11.88 -23.73
N ILE A 325 8.68 12.56 -23.45
CA ILE A 325 7.97 13.48 -24.35
C ILE A 325 7.74 14.83 -23.66
N GLY A 326 7.67 15.92 -24.42
CA GLY A 326 7.26 17.24 -23.89
C GLY A 326 5.75 17.25 -23.61
N VAL A 327 5.34 17.74 -22.43
CA VAL A 327 3.93 17.68 -22.00
C VAL A 327 3.48 19.00 -21.37
N VAL A 328 2.31 19.49 -21.76
CA VAL A 328 1.58 20.55 -21.03
C VAL A 328 0.56 19.91 -20.09
N GLY A 329 0.68 20.15 -18.79
CA GLY A 329 -0.36 19.81 -17.81
C GLY A 329 -1.36 20.94 -17.64
N LEU A 330 -2.65 20.62 -17.54
CA LEU A 330 -3.74 21.57 -17.33
C LEU A 330 -4.58 21.17 -16.10
N GLU A 331 -4.52 22.00 -15.05
CA GLU A 331 -5.31 21.84 -13.81
C GLU A 331 -6.42 22.90 -13.72
N THR A 332 -7.64 22.47 -13.37
CA THR A 332 -8.83 23.34 -13.31
C THR A 332 -8.99 23.99 -11.94
N GLY A 333 -8.64 25.28 -11.84
CA GLY A 333 -8.83 26.07 -10.62
C GLY A 333 -10.30 26.42 -10.33
N ARG A 334 -10.62 26.59 -9.05
CA ARG A 334 -11.86 27.20 -8.54
C ARG A 334 -11.53 28.26 -7.49
N PRO A 335 -12.14 29.45 -7.54
CA PRO A 335 -12.32 30.27 -8.75
C PRO A 335 -10.97 30.86 -9.21
N GLY A 336 -10.93 31.53 -10.37
CA GLY A 336 -9.71 32.23 -10.84
C GLY A 336 -9.01 31.63 -12.07
N GLY A 337 -9.72 30.88 -12.92
CA GLY A 337 -9.19 30.32 -14.17
C GLY A 337 -8.49 28.96 -14.03
N TRP A 338 -7.92 28.47 -15.13
CA TRP A 338 -7.12 27.23 -15.13
C TRP A 338 -5.63 27.55 -15.10
N ARG A 339 -4.79 26.53 -14.91
CA ARG A 339 -3.34 26.69 -14.80
C ARG A 339 -2.63 25.68 -15.69
N ALA A 340 -1.71 26.18 -16.49
CA ALA A 340 -0.86 25.41 -17.38
C ALA A 340 0.55 25.29 -16.81
N ALA A 341 1.21 24.15 -17.05
CA ALA A 341 2.63 23.97 -16.78
C ALA A 341 3.24 23.08 -17.86
N VAL A 342 4.34 23.54 -18.45
CA VAL A 342 5.13 22.81 -19.44
C VAL A 342 6.24 22.03 -18.73
N ILE A 343 6.40 20.76 -19.09
CA ILE A 343 7.57 19.97 -18.71
C ILE A 343 8.30 19.43 -19.96
N ASN A 344 9.62 19.41 -19.88
CA ASN A 344 10.49 18.89 -20.95
C ASN A 344 10.50 17.34 -20.97
N PRO A 345 11.07 16.69 -22.01
CA PRO A 345 11.18 15.23 -22.09
C PRO A 345 11.90 14.52 -20.94
N ASP A 346 12.69 15.21 -20.12
CA ASP A 346 13.32 14.66 -18.90
C ASP A 346 12.51 14.92 -17.62
N GLY A 347 11.33 15.54 -17.74
CA GLY A 347 10.37 15.76 -16.67
C GLY A 347 10.67 16.98 -15.79
N GLU A 348 11.50 17.91 -16.27
CA GLU A 348 11.81 19.18 -15.59
C GLU A 348 10.77 20.24 -15.95
N PHE A 349 10.47 21.16 -15.02
CA PHE A 349 9.53 22.26 -15.25
C PHE A 349 10.21 23.38 -16.06
N VAL A 350 9.58 23.79 -17.16
CA VAL A 350 10.09 24.86 -18.04
C VAL A 350 9.43 26.18 -17.69
N GLU A 351 8.13 26.30 -17.95
CA GLU A 351 7.32 27.48 -17.65
C GLU A 351 5.86 27.09 -17.38
N GLY A 352 4.97 28.07 -17.12
CA GLY A 352 3.55 27.79 -16.98
C GLY A 352 2.69 29.04 -16.93
N ALA A 353 1.50 28.98 -17.52
CA ALA A 353 0.62 30.14 -17.72
C ALA A 353 -0.68 30.07 -16.90
N VAL A 354 -1.35 31.22 -16.82
CA VAL A 354 -2.71 31.35 -16.28
C VAL A 354 -3.68 31.51 -17.44
N ILE A 355 -4.73 30.68 -17.47
CA ILE A 355 -5.79 30.74 -18.49
C ILE A 355 -7.04 31.30 -17.80
N HIS A 356 -7.40 32.54 -18.11
CA HIS A 356 -8.57 33.21 -17.53
C HIS A 356 -9.86 32.85 -18.28
N ARG A 357 -10.99 32.91 -17.55
CA ARG A 357 -12.34 32.81 -18.10
C ARG A 357 -12.94 34.22 -18.07
N ASP A 358 -13.15 34.82 -19.23
CA ASP A 358 -13.68 36.19 -19.32
C ASP A 358 -15.21 36.13 -19.20
N GLY A 359 -15.65 36.07 -17.95
CA GLY A 359 -17.02 35.68 -17.59
C GLY A 359 -17.47 36.11 -16.20
N GLY A 360 -17.00 37.27 -15.73
CA GLY A 360 -17.63 38.06 -14.66
C GLY A 360 -17.57 37.52 -13.23
N MET A 361 -16.71 38.13 -12.40
CA MET A 361 -17.20 38.97 -11.28
C MET A 361 -16.08 39.94 -10.85
N GLN A 362 -16.38 41.22 -10.70
CA GLN A 362 -15.43 42.19 -10.13
C GLN A 362 -15.42 42.09 -8.60
N GLY A 363 -14.24 42.19 -7.98
CA GLY A 363 -14.10 42.62 -6.58
C GLY A 363 -14.09 41.53 -5.49
N VAL A 364 -13.03 40.70 -5.46
CA VAL A 364 -12.38 40.30 -4.19
C VAL A 364 -10.87 40.34 -4.41
N SER A 365 -10.12 40.89 -3.46
CA SER A 365 -8.64 40.98 -3.53
C SER A 365 -7.99 39.59 -3.54
N ALA A 366 -6.89 39.46 -4.29
CA ALA A 366 -6.09 38.25 -4.31
C ALA A 366 -5.06 38.25 -3.16
N GLU A 367 -5.42 37.67 -2.03
CA GLU A 367 -4.48 37.24 -1.00
C GLU A 367 -4.46 35.71 -0.95
N ASP A 368 -3.28 35.10 -1.03
CA ASP A 368 -3.11 33.67 -0.77
C ASP A 368 -3.43 33.38 0.71
N PRO A 369 -4.23 32.34 1.03
CA PRO A 369 -4.51 31.99 2.41
C PRO A 369 -3.19 31.60 3.12
N PRO A 370 -2.93 32.13 4.34
CA PRO A 370 -1.63 31.97 4.99
C PRO A 370 -1.30 30.50 5.23
N VAL A 371 -0.07 30.12 4.84
CA VAL A 371 0.44 28.76 5.03
C VAL A 371 0.48 28.43 6.53
N PRO A 372 -0.17 27.36 7.00
CA PRO A 372 -0.09 26.97 8.40
C PRO A 372 1.35 26.59 8.74
N THR A 373 1.93 27.27 9.72
CA THR A 373 3.29 27.02 10.20
C THR A 373 3.32 25.72 11.02
N GLU A 374 4.07 24.72 10.54
CA GLU A 374 4.36 23.50 11.29
C GLU A 374 5.26 23.84 12.49
N SER A 375 4.70 23.95 13.69
CA SER A 375 5.45 24.05 14.93
C SER A 375 5.81 22.67 15.47
N GLU A 376 7.08 22.27 15.31
CA GLU A 376 7.59 21.04 15.91
C GLU A 376 7.80 21.20 17.43
N LYS A 377 7.02 20.45 18.23
CA LYS A 377 7.43 19.84 19.52
C LYS A 377 6.39 18.80 19.95
N GLY A 378 6.83 17.79 20.70
CA GLY A 378 6.06 16.56 20.94
C GLY A 378 5.63 16.32 22.39
N ASP A 379 4.92 15.20 22.54
CA ASP A 379 4.81 14.30 23.70
C ASP A 379 4.61 14.88 25.12
N ALA A 380 3.38 14.78 25.62
CA ALA A 380 3.08 14.47 27.02
C ALA A 380 1.65 13.90 27.19
N GLU A 381 1.41 13.12 28.24
CA GLU A 381 0.10 12.54 28.59
C GLU A 381 -0.63 13.34 29.68
N THR A 382 -1.95 13.09 29.84
CA THR A 382 -2.80 13.46 31.00
C THR A 382 -3.04 14.97 31.25
N ALA A 383 -4.12 15.44 31.91
CA ALA A 383 -5.24 14.76 32.59
C ALA A 383 -6.59 15.51 32.41
N LYS A 384 -7.61 15.08 33.17
CA LYS A 384 -8.97 15.64 33.28
C LYS A 384 -9.01 17.14 33.64
N GLY A 385 -10.03 17.85 33.18
CA GLY A 385 -10.46 19.15 33.73
C GLY A 385 -11.94 19.45 33.41
N GLY A 386 -12.69 19.95 34.39
CA GLY A 386 -14.03 20.51 34.21
C GLY A 386 -13.97 22.05 34.03
N PRO A 387 -15.13 22.72 33.83
CA PRO A 387 -15.16 24.17 33.58
C PRO A 387 -14.96 25.04 34.84
N ALA A 388 -14.60 26.30 34.57
CA ALA A 388 -14.95 27.57 35.24
C ALA A 388 -15.97 27.54 36.39
N GLU A 389 -15.94 28.45 37.39
CA GLU A 389 -15.11 29.65 37.65
C GLU A 389 -15.39 30.13 39.10
N ASP A 390 -14.40 30.67 39.84
CA ASP A 390 -14.63 31.89 40.63
C ASP A 390 -13.30 32.62 41.02
N LYS A 391 -13.45 33.83 41.56
CA LYS A 391 -12.46 34.91 41.73
C LYS A 391 -11.66 34.78 43.02
N THR A 392 -10.38 35.19 43.03
CA THR A 392 -9.94 36.46 43.67
C THR A 392 -8.43 36.77 43.52
N ARG A 393 -8.11 38.06 43.68
CA ARG A 393 -6.80 38.75 43.74
C ARG A 393 -6.03 38.48 45.07
N PRO A 394 -4.81 39.01 45.33
CA PRO A 394 -3.75 39.55 44.43
C PRO A 394 -2.29 39.10 44.83
N THR A 395 -1.26 39.64 44.15
CA THR A 395 0.12 40.05 44.63
C THR A 395 0.85 39.26 45.76
N ASN A 396 2.18 39.07 45.75
CA ASN A 396 3.23 39.97 45.23
C ASN A 396 4.59 39.25 44.97
N SER A 397 5.62 40.00 44.56
CA SER A 397 7.04 39.62 44.59
C SER A 397 7.55 39.46 46.06
N GLU A 398 8.71 38.84 46.40
CA GLU A 398 10.08 39.10 45.90
C GLU A 398 11.11 37.95 46.08
N LYS A 399 12.32 38.24 45.57
CA LYS A 399 13.60 37.53 45.51
C LYS A 399 14.21 37.01 46.84
N SER A 400 15.24 36.17 46.66
CA SER A 400 16.49 36.02 47.48
C SER A 400 16.56 34.91 48.53
N THR A 401 17.72 34.25 48.55
CA THR A 401 18.27 33.24 49.47
C THR A 401 19.24 33.88 50.50
N PRO A 402 19.95 33.17 51.42
CA PRO A 402 19.89 31.76 51.91
C PRO A 402 19.82 31.72 53.48
N THR A 403 20.49 30.73 54.13
CA THR A 403 20.94 30.67 55.56
C THR A 403 19.95 30.02 56.56
N THR A 404 20.29 29.16 57.55
CA THR A 404 21.43 28.23 57.83
C THR A 404 21.08 27.28 59.02
N GLN A 405 21.70 26.09 59.11
CA GLN A 405 21.85 25.16 60.27
C GLN A 405 20.63 24.65 61.08
N SER A 406 20.62 23.33 61.30
CA SER A 406 20.80 22.76 62.65
C SER A 406 21.47 21.37 62.57
N GLN A 407 21.94 20.80 63.69
CA GLN A 407 22.86 19.66 63.77
C GLN A 407 22.28 18.46 64.54
N ASN A 408 22.79 17.24 64.30
CA ASN A 408 23.20 16.32 65.39
C ASN A 408 23.95 15.04 64.95
N GLY A 409 25.23 14.93 65.35
CA GLY A 409 25.72 13.85 66.24
C GLY A 409 25.99 12.41 65.76
N ASN A 410 27.26 12.13 65.37
CA ASN A 410 28.08 10.92 65.66
C ASN A 410 27.60 9.51 65.19
N ALA A 411 28.46 8.48 65.01
CA ALA A 411 29.87 8.29 65.37
C ALA A 411 30.73 7.48 64.34
N ALA A 412 32.06 7.48 64.58
CA ALA A 412 33.20 6.77 63.97
C ALA A 412 33.06 5.26 63.59
N ALA A 413 33.99 4.55 62.91
CA ALA A 413 35.10 4.77 61.92
C ALA A 413 35.72 3.36 61.61
N LYS A 414 36.90 3.05 60.99
CA LYS A 414 38.04 3.69 60.28
C LYS A 414 38.78 2.57 59.43
N GLN A 415 39.89 2.90 58.73
CA GLN A 415 41.01 2.00 58.29
C GLN A 415 40.80 1.00 57.13
N GLU A 416 41.80 0.56 56.34
CA GLU A 416 43.08 1.19 55.87
C GLU A 416 43.63 0.47 54.60
N THR A 417 44.91 0.65 54.24
CA THR A 417 45.57 0.49 52.90
C THR A 417 45.96 -0.91 52.38
N GLN A 418 46.43 -0.97 51.11
CA GLN A 418 47.09 -2.11 50.41
C GLN A 418 48.41 -2.57 51.08
N PRO A 419 48.99 -3.76 50.74
CA PRO A 419 50.04 -3.83 49.67
C PRO A 419 50.18 -5.22 48.93
N GLY A 420 51.12 -5.34 47.98
CA GLY A 420 51.62 -6.63 47.41
C GLY A 420 52.29 -6.49 46.03
N ASP A 421 53.40 -7.21 45.75
CA ASP A 421 54.25 -7.01 44.55
C ASP A 421 54.98 -8.28 44.02
N GLN A 422 55.40 -8.24 42.74
CA GLN A 422 56.39 -9.04 41.97
C GLN A 422 56.38 -10.59 41.95
N THR A 423 56.37 -11.19 40.74
CA THR A 423 57.48 -12.07 40.23
C THR A 423 57.35 -12.47 38.74
N ASP A 424 58.47 -12.30 38.00
CA ASP A 424 59.00 -13.03 36.82
C ASP A 424 58.32 -13.22 35.43
N GLN A 425 59.21 -13.42 34.44
CA GLN A 425 59.09 -13.56 32.97
C GLN A 425 59.43 -15.02 32.53
N PRO A 426 59.63 -15.43 31.23
CA PRO A 426 59.69 -14.71 29.92
C PRO A 426 58.86 -15.41 28.78
N ALA A 427 58.96 -15.14 27.46
CA ALA A 427 59.89 -14.35 26.64
C ALA A 427 59.27 -13.85 25.29
N ALA A 428 59.86 -12.79 24.70
CA ALA A 428 60.04 -12.45 23.26
C ALA A 428 58.86 -12.59 22.24
N ALA A 429 58.66 -11.75 21.21
CA ALA A 429 59.20 -10.47 20.68
C ALA A 429 58.32 -10.08 19.45
N ASN A 430 58.27 -8.90 18.79
CA ASN A 430 58.84 -7.54 18.85
C ASN A 430 57.87 -6.61 18.04
N GLY A 431 57.99 -5.28 17.93
CA GLY A 431 58.91 -4.29 18.51
C GLY A 431 59.13 -3.06 17.58
N SER A 432 59.07 -1.83 18.12
CA SER A 432 59.40 -0.51 17.50
C SER A 432 58.46 0.06 16.39
N ALA A 433 58.25 1.38 16.20
CA ALA A 433 58.45 2.59 17.04
C ALA A 433 57.60 3.77 16.46
N SER A 434 56.90 4.60 17.27
CA SER A 434 57.27 5.95 17.79
C SER A 434 57.18 7.11 16.76
N ALA A 435 56.89 8.40 17.05
CA ALA A 435 56.81 9.17 18.32
C ALA A 435 55.65 10.22 18.33
N ALA A 436 55.62 11.18 19.28
CA ALA A 436 54.46 12.03 19.63
C ALA A 436 54.70 13.58 19.66
N ALA A 437 53.67 14.34 20.07
CA ALA A 437 53.52 15.82 20.11
C ALA A 437 54.38 16.56 21.18
N PRO A 438 54.35 17.92 21.29
CA PRO A 438 53.36 18.58 22.20
C PRO A 438 52.98 20.10 21.98
N ALA A 439 51.91 20.52 22.70
CA ALA A 439 51.69 21.81 23.42
C ALA A 439 51.40 23.19 22.72
N SER A 440 50.82 24.10 23.54
CA SER A 440 50.32 25.50 23.33
C SER A 440 50.98 26.46 24.39
N PRO A 441 50.52 27.71 24.77
CA PRO A 441 49.35 28.56 24.41
C PRO A 441 49.58 30.13 24.34
N GLU A 442 48.47 30.90 24.41
CA GLU A 442 48.29 32.33 24.85
C GLU A 442 48.49 33.54 23.88
N ALA A 443 48.03 34.76 24.29
CA ALA A 443 47.56 35.85 23.39
C ALA A 443 47.57 37.30 23.98
N GLY A 444 47.42 38.37 23.15
CA GLY A 444 47.12 39.76 23.61
C GLY A 444 47.15 40.95 22.60
N SER A 445 46.08 41.77 22.61
CA SER A 445 45.94 43.27 22.45
C SER A 445 46.55 44.17 21.31
N GLU A 446 45.64 44.84 20.57
CA GLU A 446 45.46 46.32 20.34
C GLU A 446 46.43 47.28 19.54
N ASN A 447 45.98 47.70 18.33
CA ASN A 447 45.44 49.04 17.92
C ASN A 447 46.30 50.28 17.43
N ILE A 448 45.65 51.15 16.60
CA ILE A 448 45.89 52.59 16.22
C ILE A 448 46.77 53.00 14.98
N GLU A 449 46.08 53.34 13.85
CA GLU A 449 46.14 54.55 12.94
C GLU A 449 47.46 55.17 12.34
N PRO A 450 47.47 56.17 11.39
CA PRO A 450 46.39 57.08 10.88
C PRO A 450 46.24 57.40 9.34
N VAL A 451 44.97 57.59 8.90
CA VAL A 451 44.30 58.76 8.23
C VAL A 451 44.67 59.33 6.80
N ASP A 452 43.63 59.93 6.15
CA ASP A 452 43.50 60.82 4.95
C ASP A 452 43.54 60.24 3.50
N GLU A 453 42.77 60.74 2.50
CA GLU A 453 41.79 61.87 2.42
C GLU A 453 40.59 61.57 1.46
N GLN A 454 39.63 62.51 1.29
CA GLN A 454 38.42 62.46 0.43
C GLN A 454 38.47 63.55 -0.71
N PRO A 455 37.45 63.92 -1.56
CA PRO A 455 35.99 63.75 -1.45
C PRO A 455 35.18 63.47 -2.76
N ALA A 456 33.87 63.73 -2.68
CA ALA A 456 32.73 63.27 -3.47
C ALA A 456 32.28 64.06 -4.75
N SER A 457 31.54 63.35 -5.62
CA SER A 457 30.20 63.69 -6.18
C SER A 457 29.94 64.64 -7.39
N THR A 458 28.70 64.50 -7.90
CA THR A 458 27.85 65.40 -8.73
C THR A 458 28.08 65.59 -10.25
N ALA A 459 27.25 64.89 -11.03
CA ALA A 459 26.19 65.41 -11.93
C ALA A 459 26.47 66.34 -13.15
N ASP A 460 25.80 65.97 -14.26
CA ASP A 460 24.91 66.78 -15.13
C ASP A 460 25.35 67.22 -16.55
N SER A 461 24.33 67.43 -17.38
CA SER A 461 24.26 68.09 -18.69
C SER A 461 24.76 67.34 -19.95
N ALA A 462 24.02 67.53 -21.04
CA ALA A 462 24.25 66.99 -22.38
C ALA A 462 24.65 68.10 -23.37
N THR A 463 25.15 67.75 -24.56
CA THR A 463 24.65 68.34 -25.84
C THR A 463 25.14 67.63 -27.10
N ASP A 464 24.19 67.21 -27.95
CA ASP A 464 24.04 67.61 -29.37
C ASP A 464 25.28 67.70 -30.29
N ARG A 465 25.38 66.86 -31.35
CA ARG A 465 25.01 67.28 -32.74
C ARG A 465 25.12 66.23 -33.88
N SER A 466 23.96 66.01 -34.51
CA SER A 466 23.68 66.10 -35.98
C SER A 466 24.27 65.16 -37.06
N ALA A 467 23.33 64.61 -37.84
CA ALA A 467 23.35 64.42 -39.32
C ALA A 467 24.25 63.32 -39.95
N GLU A 468 23.90 62.68 -41.08
CA GLU A 468 22.72 62.85 -41.97
C GLU A 468 22.23 61.54 -42.65
N GLU A 469 21.06 61.65 -43.28
CA GLU A 469 20.06 60.64 -43.66
C GLU A 469 20.38 59.67 -44.84
N THR A 470 19.55 58.63 -45.00
CA THR A 470 18.67 58.51 -46.20
C THR A 470 17.56 57.43 -46.03
N VAL A 471 16.35 57.72 -46.52
CA VAL A 471 15.18 56.82 -46.63
C VAL A 471 14.43 57.16 -47.93
N PRO A 472 13.81 56.19 -48.63
CA PRO A 472 12.33 56.10 -48.66
C PRO A 472 11.81 54.64 -48.82
N GLU A 473 10.52 54.30 -48.80
CA GLU A 473 9.31 54.80 -48.12
C GLU A 473 8.15 53.78 -48.39
N SER A 474 7.09 53.79 -47.56
CA SER A 474 5.68 53.53 -47.90
C SER A 474 4.92 52.45 -47.10
N LEU A 475 3.71 52.87 -46.71
CA LEU A 475 2.56 52.21 -46.08
C LEU A 475 1.31 52.95 -46.63
N PRO A 476 0.04 52.50 -46.49
CA PRO A 476 -0.48 51.65 -45.42
C PRO A 476 -1.51 50.56 -45.82
N GLY A 477 -1.82 49.69 -44.85
CA GLY A 477 -3.00 48.82 -44.87
C GLY A 477 -3.55 48.64 -43.45
N LYS A 478 -4.87 48.82 -43.26
CA LYS A 478 -5.52 48.61 -41.95
C LYS A 478 -5.59 47.10 -41.63
N PRO A 479 -5.43 46.68 -40.36
CA PRO A 479 -5.93 45.36 -39.95
C PRO A 479 -7.45 45.33 -40.14
N LEU A 480 -7.97 44.26 -40.75
CA LEU A 480 -9.41 44.07 -40.86
C LEU A 480 -9.99 43.76 -39.47
N ALA A 481 -11.16 44.33 -39.17
CA ALA A 481 -11.93 43.93 -38.01
C ALA A 481 -12.46 42.50 -38.21
N SER A 482 -12.03 41.56 -37.37
CA SER A 482 -12.65 40.23 -37.29
C SER A 482 -14.10 40.37 -36.83
N SER A 483 -15.01 39.69 -37.51
CA SER A 483 -16.46 39.79 -37.28
C SER A 483 -16.89 39.32 -35.88
N ASN A 484 -17.94 39.96 -35.35
CA ASN A 484 -18.63 39.51 -34.14
C ASN A 484 -19.05 38.03 -34.27
N GLY A 485 -18.74 37.21 -33.26
CA GLY A 485 -19.14 35.80 -33.16
C GLY A 485 -19.51 35.45 -31.71
N ASP A 486 -20.56 34.66 -31.53
CA ASP A 486 -21.28 34.58 -30.24
C ASP A 486 -20.46 34.09 -29.03
N GLY A 487 -20.39 34.94 -28.02
CA GLY A 487 -20.60 34.60 -26.60
C GLY A 487 -20.16 33.21 -26.09
N SER A 488 -18.85 33.05 -25.87
CA SER A 488 -18.28 32.33 -24.70
C SER A 488 -16.76 32.53 -24.64
N GLY A 489 -16.32 33.69 -24.14
CA GLY A 489 -14.89 34.07 -24.09
C GLY A 489 -14.09 33.32 -23.02
N GLU A 490 -13.40 32.25 -23.43
CA GLU A 490 -12.26 31.70 -22.68
C GLU A 490 -10.99 32.06 -23.47
N SER A 491 -10.11 32.89 -22.90
CA SER A 491 -8.94 33.42 -23.64
C SER A 491 -7.89 32.33 -23.84
N VAL A 492 -7.78 31.83 -25.08
CA VAL A 492 -6.88 30.74 -25.49
C VAL A 492 -5.42 31.17 -25.62
N ALA A 493 -5.16 32.45 -25.86
CA ALA A 493 -3.83 32.99 -26.19
C ALA A 493 -2.69 32.56 -25.23
N PRO A 494 -2.88 32.51 -23.89
CA PRO A 494 -1.83 32.03 -22.97
C PRO A 494 -1.47 30.56 -23.13
N LEU A 495 -2.39 29.71 -23.61
CA LEU A 495 -2.08 28.31 -23.94
C LEU A 495 -1.45 28.20 -25.32
N VAL A 496 -2.01 28.90 -26.32
CA VAL A 496 -1.49 28.94 -27.69
C VAL A 496 -0.01 29.35 -27.72
N GLU A 497 0.37 30.37 -26.94
CA GLU A 497 1.75 30.85 -26.87
C GLU A 497 2.70 29.82 -26.25
N LEU A 498 2.26 29.06 -25.22
CA LEU A 498 3.04 27.94 -24.69
C LEU A 498 3.27 26.85 -25.75
N LEU A 499 2.26 26.54 -26.57
CA LEU A 499 2.36 25.53 -27.64
C LEU A 499 3.27 25.98 -28.80
N ARG A 500 3.35 27.29 -29.09
CA ARG A 500 4.26 27.83 -30.11
C ARG A 500 5.71 27.94 -29.64
N ARG A 501 5.95 28.17 -28.34
CA ARG A 501 7.31 28.34 -27.77
C ARG A 501 8.02 27.04 -27.39
N ASN A 502 7.28 25.97 -27.13
CA ASN A 502 7.82 24.74 -26.53
C ASN A 502 7.58 23.52 -27.42
N GLU A 503 8.60 22.67 -27.60
CA GLU A 503 8.46 21.37 -28.26
C GLU A 503 7.67 20.39 -27.37
N VAL A 504 6.35 20.43 -27.48
CA VAL A 504 5.42 19.56 -26.74
C VAL A 504 4.71 18.59 -27.66
N ASN A 505 4.59 17.33 -27.21
CA ASN A 505 3.94 16.25 -27.96
C ASN A 505 2.54 15.95 -27.41
N ALA A 506 2.24 16.36 -26.17
CA ALA A 506 0.98 16.05 -25.50
C ALA A 506 0.45 17.17 -24.60
N ILE A 507 -0.87 17.22 -24.45
CA ILE A 507 -1.58 18.03 -23.45
C ILE A 507 -2.39 17.09 -22.54
N VAL A 508 -2.29 17.25 -21.22
CA VAL A 508 -2.96 16.38 -20.25
C VAL A 508 -3.81 17.15 -19.26
N MET A 509 -5.05 16.69 -19.09
CA MET A 509 -6.06 17.32 -18.24
C MET A 509 -6.39 16.45 -17.01
N ALA A 510 -6.88 17.10 -15.96
CA ALA A 510 -7.52 16.42 -14.84
C ALA A 510 -8.78 15.63 -15.27
N ALA A 511 -8.85 14.35 -14.92
CA ALA A 511 -10.02 13.50 -15.16
C ALA A 511 -11.13 13.78 -14.13
N GLY A 512 -11.97 14.78 -14.38
CA GLY A 512 -13.02 15.20 -13.44
C GLY A 512 -14.24 15.90 -14.06
N PRO A 513 -15.21 16.34 -13.23
CA PRO A 513 -16.37 17.11 -13.68
C PRO A 513 -15.94 18.40 -14.37
N GLY A 514 -16.46 18.65 -15.57
CA GLY A 514 -16.09 19.81 -16.39
C GLY A 514 -14.98 19.54 -17.43
N VAL A 515 -14.39 18.34 -17.49
CA VAL A 515 -13.32 18.01 -18.46
C VAL A 515 -13.71 18.25 -19.92
N ARG A 516 -14.99 18.08 -20.31
CA ARG A 516 -15.49 18.44 -21.66
C ARG A 516 -15.40 19.94 -21.97
N GLN A 517 -15.34 20.82 -20.97
CA GLN A 517 -15.09 22.26 -21.19
C GLN A 517 -13.61 22.50 -21.50
N VAL A 518 -12.72 21.88 -20.70
CA VAL A 518 -11.26 21.93 -20.89
C VAL A 518 -10.85 21.36 -22.25
N GLU A 519 -11.45 20.23 -22.65
CA GLU A 519 -11.15 19.59 -23.93
C GLU A 519 -11.45 20.50 -25.14
N ARG A 520 -12.49 21.35 -25.09
CA ARG A 520 -12.78 22.29 -26.19
C ARG A 520 -11.72 23.39 -26.30
N LEU A 521 -11.30 23.98 -25.18
CA LEU A 521 -10.22 24.97 -25.18
C LEU A 521 -8.88 24.35 -25.64
N VAL A 522 -8.63 23.09 -25.30
CA VAL A 522 -7.47 22.34 -25.79
C VAL A 522 -7.53 22.17 -27.31
N ARG A 523 -8.69 21.76 -27.86
CA ARG A 523 -8.90 21.67 -29.32
C ARG A 523 -8.67 23.02 -30.02
N SER A 524 -9.32 24.09 -29.56
CA SER A 524 -9.17 25.42 -30.18
C SER A 524 -7.75 25.96 -30.06
N SER A 525 -7.06 25.75 -28.92
CA SER A 525 -5.67 26.18 -28.75
C SER A 525 -4.70 25.42 -29.66
N ILE A 526 -4.92 24.11 -29.89
CA ILE A 526 -4.13 23.34 -30.87
C ILE A 526 -4.38 23.86 -32.29
N ARG A 527 -5.65 24.13 -32.66
CA ARG A 527 -6.05 24.67 -33.97
C ARG A 527 -5.41 26.04 -34.24
N GLU A 528 -5.40 26.94 -33.26
CA GLU A 528 -4.79 28.27 -33.40
C GLU A 528 -3.25 28.25 -33.34
N ALA A 529 -2.66 27.34 -32.55
CA ALA A 529 -1.21 27.17 -32.52
C ALA A 529 -0.65 26.55 -33.82
N GLY A 530 -1.47 25.77 -34.54
CA GLY A 530 -1.09 25.05 -35.76
C GLY A 530 -0.42 23.68 -35.52
N CYS A 531 -0.31 23.26 -34.26
CA CYS A 531 0.49 22.13 -33.81
C CYS A 531 -0.23 20.76 -33.98
N LYS A 532 -0.47 20.36 -35.24
CA LYS A 532 -1.31 19.19 -35.60
C LYS A 532 -0.92 17.87 -34.91
N ASP A 533 0.37 17.64 -34.67
CA ASP A 533 0.86 16.37 -34.11
C ASP A 533 0.58 16.15 -32.62
N ILE A 534 0.14 17.19 -31.89
CA ILE A 534 -0.14 17.12 -30.45
C ILE A 534 -1.37 16.25 -30.18
N PHE A 535 -1.25 15.27 -29.27
CA PHE A 535 -2.41 14.56 -28.73
C PHE A 535 -2.83 15.11 -27.37
N TRP A 536 -4.10 14.91 -26.99
CA TRP A 536 -4.57 15.21 -25.64
C TRP A 536 -5.20 14.01 -24.94
N THR A 537 -5.06 13.96 -23.62
CA THR A 537 -5.60 12.88 -22.79
C THR A 537 -5.96 13.37 -21.39
N THR A 538 -6.48 12.48 -20.54
CA THR A 538 -6.84 12.76 -19.15
C THR A 538 -6.10 11.82 -18.21
N VAL A 539 -5.70 12.31 -17.02
CA VAL A 539 -5.14 11.49 -15.95
C VAL A 539 -5.88 11.72 -14.63
N ASN A 540 -5.81 10.74 -13.74
CA ASN A 540 -6.33 10.86 -12.39
C ASN A 540 -5.69 12.07 -11.66
N GLU A 541 -6.49 13.00 -11.17
CA GLU A 541 -6.05 14.17 -10.40
C GLU A 541 -5.71 13.86 -8.93
N ALA A 542 -6.15 12.71 -8.39
CA ALA A 542 -6.09 12.43 -6.96
C ALA A 542 -4.70 12.67 -6.36
N GLY A 543 -4.64 13.52 -5.32
CA GLY A 543 -3.39 13.90 -4.66
C GLY A 543 -2.52 14.95 -5.37
N SER A 544 -2.93 15.54 -6.51
CA SER A 544 -2.17 16.63 -7.16
C SER A 544 -1.90 17.79 -6.20
N TRP A 545 -2.94 18.27 -5.51
CA TRP A 545 -2.86 19.32 -4.49
C TRP A 545 -1.91 19.01 -3.32
N ILE A 546 -1.89 17.74 -2.89
CA ILE A 546 -1.04 17.27 -1.78
C ILE A 546 0.41 17.18 -2.22
N TYR A 547 0.67 16.79 -3.47
CA TYR A 547 1.99 16.91 -4.08
C TYR A 547 2.41 18.39 -4.22
N ALA A 548 1.56 19.23 -4.80
CA ALA A 548 1.82 20.64 -5.09
C ALA A 548 2.24 21.49 -3.88
N THR A 549 1.68 21.17 -2.70
CA THR A 549 1.98 21.82 -1.42
C THR A 549 3.15 21.17 -0.66
N SER A 550 3.63 20.01 -1.09
CA SER A 550 4.65 19.22 -0.40
C SER A 550 6.04 19.88 -0.35
N LYS A 551 6.92 19.30 0.48
CA LYS A 551 8.35 19.64 0.52
C LYS A 551 9.10 19.10 -0.72
N ALA A 552 8.59 18.04 -1.37
CA ALA A 552 9.17 17.48 -2.59
C ALA A 552 8.91 18.38 -3.81
N ALA A 553 7.66 18.79 -4.07
CA ALA A 553 7.37 19.67 -5.21
C ALA A 553 8.00 21.06 -5.08
N ARG A 554 8.24 21.55 -3.85
CA ARG A 554 9.05 22.75 -3.59
C ARG A 554 10.54 22.57 -3.90
N ARG A 555 11.11 21.40 -3.60
CA ARG A 555 12.49 21.03 -3.97
C ARG A 555 12.65 20.88 -5.48
N ASP A 556 11.68 20.23 -6.14
CA ASP A 556 11.76 19.86 -7.55
C ASP A 556 11.33 21.00 -8.49
N MET A 557 10.55 21.96 -8.00
CA MET A 557 10.03 23.12 -8.75
C MET A 557 9.94 24.35 -7.82
N PRO A 558 11.07 24.96 -7.42
CA PRO A 558 11.08 26.07 -6.46
C PRO A 558 10.33 27.29 -6.97
N ASN A 559 10.55 27.68 -8.22
CA ASN A 559 10.02 28.91 -8.81
C ASN A 559 8.56 28.81 -9.31
N ALA A 560 7.96 27.61 -9.26
CA ALA A 560 6.57 27.40 -9.68
C ALA A 560 5.59 27.68 -8.54
N SER A 561 4.48 28.37 -8.83
CA SER A 561 3.33 28.50 -7.92
C SER A 561 2.72 27.13 -7.58
N VAL A 562 1.95 27.04 -6.48
CA VAL A 562 1.31 25.78 -6.05
C VAL A 562 0.49 25.17 -7.20
N ALA A 563 -0.32 25.95 -7.91
CA ALA A 563 -1.15 25.41 -8.99
C ALA A 563 -0.37 25.08 -10.27
N GLN A 564 0.77 25.74 -10.57
CA GLN A 564 1.69 25.26 -11.61
C GLN A 564 2.33 23.90 -11.21
N ARG A 565 2.67 23.69 -9.92
CA ARG A 565 3.16 22.38 -9.44
C ARG A 565 2.10 21.28 -9.52
N GLY A 566 0.83 21.63 -9.33
CA GLY A 566 -0.31 20.72 -9.50
C GLY A 566 -0.52 20.32 -10.96
N ALA A 567 -0.58 21.31 -11.87
CA ALA A 567 -0.58 21.09 -13.32
C ALA A 567 0.62 20.24 -13.79
N ALA A 568 1.84 20.56 -13.34
CA ALA A 568 3.04 19.78 -13.65
C ALA A 568 2.98 18.34 -13.09
N CYS A 569 2.27 18.11 -11.98
CA CYS A 569 2.02 16.76 -11.47
C CYS A 569 1.19 15.92 -12.46
N LEU A 570 0.19 16.53 -13.12
CA LEU A 570 -0.60 15.86 -14.16
C LEU A 570 0.27 15.52 -15.38
N ALA A 571 1.14 16.45 -15.80
CA ALA A 571 2.10 16.25 -16.88
C ALA A 571 3.07 15.08 -16.59
N LYS A 572 3.69 15.07 -15.39
CA LYS A 572 4.60 13.98 -14.98
C LYS A 572 3.88 12.63 -14.85
N ARG A 573 2.58 12.60 -14.49
CA ARG A 573 1.76 11.37 -14.47
C ARG A 573 1.52 10.79 -15.85
N LEU A 574 1.58 11.57 -16.93
CA LEU A 574 1.52 11.05 -18.29
C LEU A 574 2.87 10.46 -18.72
N GLN A 575 3.97 11.18 -18.47
CA GLN A 575 5.33 10.70 -18.78
C GLN A 575 5.64 9.38 -18.06
N ASP A 576 5.56 9.36 -16.72
CA ASP A 576 5.72 8.16 -15.90
C ASP A 576 4.82 8.19 -14.65
N PRO A 577 3.72 7.40 -14.62
CA PRO A 577 2.84 7.27 -13.46
C PRO A 577 3.57 6.85 -12.18
N LEU A 578 4.50 5.89 -12.26
CA LEU A 578 5.20 5.34 -11.08
C LEU A 578 6.12 6.37 -10.45
N ALA A 579 6.88 7.11 -11.25
CA ALA A 579 7.74 8.20 -10.77
C ALA A 579 6.90 9.33 -10.15
N ALA A 580 5.81 9.75 -10.80
CA ALA A 580 4.95 10.82 -10.30
C ALA A 580 4.23 10.44 -8.98
N PHE A 581 3.81 9.18 -8.82
CA PHE A 581 3.17 8.72 -7.58
C PHE A 581 4.14 8.39 -6.45
N ALA A 582 5.44 8.21 -6.70
CA ALA A 582 6.43 7.92 -5.64
C ALA A 582 6.53 9.02 -4.57
N HIS A 583 6.26 10.27 -4.93
CA HIS A 583 6.26 11.42 -4.02
C HIS A 583 4.99 11.57 -3.16
N VAL A 584 3.97 10.76 -3.40
CA VAL A 584 2.62 10.96 -2.84
C VAL A 584 2.26 9.82 -1.90
N ASP A 585 1.73 10.12 -0.71
CA ASP A 585 1.19 9.10 0.19
C ASP A 585 0.10 8.31 -0.53
N PRO A 586 0.28 6.99 -0.79
CA PRO A 586 -0.66 6.24 -1.62
C PRO A 586 -2.08 6.17 -1.05
N ARG A 587 -2.26 6.43 0.25
CA ARG A 587 -3.60 6.53 0.89
C ARG A 587 -4.45 7.65 0.27
N THR A 588 -3.82 8.68 -0.29
CA THR A 588 -4.51 9.86 -0.88
C THR A 588 -4.93 9.66 -2.34
N LEU A 589 -4.46 8.60 -3.01
CA LEU A 589 -4.68 8.35 -4.45
C LEU A 589 -6.08 7.81 -4.81
N GLY A 590 -7.07 7.98 -3.93
CA GLY A 590 -8.45 7.57 -4.19
C GLY A 590 -8.68 6.05 -4.27
N LEU A 591 -7.78 5.23 -3.70
CA LEU A 591 -7.72 3.75 -3.87
C LEU A 591 -9.02 2.99 -3.54
N GLY A 592 -9.96 3.62 -2.82
CA GLY A 592 -11.33 3.16 -2.66
C GLY A 592 -12.01 3.69 -1.40
N GLN A 593 -13.28 3.33 -1.25
CA GLN A 593 -14.05 3.62 -0.05
C GLN A 593 -13.47 2.90 1.18
N PHE A 594 -13.63 3.50 2.36
CA PHE A 594 -13.26 2.95 3.68
C PHE A 594 -11.75 2.76 3.98
N HIS A 595 -10.83 3.31 3.19
CA HIS A 595 -9.40 3.29 3.53
C HIS A 595 -9.11 3.91 4.92
N GLN A 596 -9.86 4.95 5.31
CA GLN A 596 -9.84 5.59 6.64
C GLN A 596 -10.37 4.70 7.79
N SER A 597 -10.94 3.53 7.50
CA SER A 597 -11.55 2.63 8.49
C SER A 597 -10.73 1.35 8.72
N VAL A 598 -9.71 1.13 7.89
CA VAL A 598 -8.65 0.13 8.10
C VAL A 598 -7.67 0.66 9.12
N ASP A 599 -6.97 -0.25 9.80
CA ASP A 599 -5.77 0.07 10.57
C ASP A 599 -4.76 0.89 9.73
N ALA A 600 -4.46 2.12 10.19
CA ALA A 600 -3.64 3.07 9.46
C ALA A 600 -2.17 2.63 9.31
N HIS A 601 -1.66 1.81 10.23
CA HIS A 601 -0.29 1.29 10.16
C HIS A 601 -0.20 0.19 9.10
N LYS A 602 -1.06 -0.83 9.21
CA LYS A 602 -1.14 -1.95 8.26
C LYS A 602 -1.40 -1.47 6.83
N LEU A 603 -2.25 -0.45 6.66
CA LEU A 603 -2.51 0.17 5.36
C LEU A 603 -1.27 0.90 4.82
N ARG A 604 -0.59 1.72 5.63
CA ARG A 604 0.63 2.42 5.21
C ARG A 604 1.73 1.45 4.80
N GLU A 605 1.97 0.40 5.59
CA GLU A 605 2.96 -0.64 5.28
C GLU A 605 2.61 -1.40 4.00
N GLY A 606 1.36 -1.89 3.88
CA GLY A 606 0.94 -2.66 2.72
C GLY A 606 0.99 -1.87 1.41
N LEU A 607 0.59 -0.59 1.43
CA LEU A 607 0.68 0.28 0.26
C LEU A 607 2.13 0.64 -0.07
N ARG A 608 2.98 0.93 0.92
CA ARG A 608 4.42 1.16 0.68
C ARG A 608 5.10 -0.08 0.09
N ALA A 609 4.84 -1.27 0.64
CA ALA A 609 5.38 -2.52 0.11
C ALA A 609 4.92 -2.81 -1.33
N THR A 610 3.73 -2.33 -1.73
CA THR A 610 3.24 -2.43 -3.12
C THR A 610 3.97 -1.47 -4.05
N LEU A 611 4.26 -0.26 -3.57
CA LEU A 611 5.04 0.73 -4.29
C LEU A 611 6.48 0.22 -4.49
N GLU A 612 7.17 -0.20 -3.42
CA GLU A 612 8.48 -0.89 -3.45
C GLU A 612 8.48 -2.07 -4.44
N SER A 613 7.59 -3.05 -4.29
CA SER A 613 7.52 -4.23 -5.19
C SER A 613 6.98 -3.92 -6.60
N THR A 614 6.70 -2.66 -6.92
CA THR A 614 6.43 -2.20 -8.29
C THR A 614 7.67 -1.52 -8.86
N VAL A 615 8.38 -0.72 -8.05
CA VAL A 615 9.71 -0.19 -8.35
C VAL A 615 10.73 -1.31 -8.60
N HIS A 616 10.69 -2.41 -7.85
CA HIS A 616 11.59 -3.56 -8.08
C HIS A 616 11.32 -4.30 -9.41
N VAL A 617 10.07 -4.26 -9.88
CA VAL A 617 9.65 -4.95 -11.11
C VAL A 617 9.91 -4.11 -12.35
N VAL A 618 9.69 -2.79 -12.29
CA VAL A 618 9.98 -1.85 -13.39
C VAL A 618 11.46 -1.43 -13.41
N GLY A 619 12.06 -1.25 -12.25
CA GLY A 619 13.38 -0.65 -12.06
C GLY A 619 13.38 0.88 -12.17
N ILE A 620 14.58 1.45 -12.08
CA ILE A 620 14.79 2.89 -11.83
C ILE A 620 15.86 3.45 -12.78
N ASP A 621 15.49 4.33 -13.71
CA ASP A 621 16.48 5.08 -14.51
C ASP A 621 17.30 6.03 -13.62
N LEU A 622 18.61 5.82 -13.55
CA LEU A 622 19.51 6.65 -12.73
C LEU A 622 19.54 8.12 -13.16
N ASN A 623 19.22 8.43 -14.42
CA ASN A 623 19.32 9.76 -14.98
C ASN A 623 18.05 10.60 -14.79
N THR A 624 16.86 10.02 -14.92
CA THR A 624 15.58 10.74 -14.77
C THR A 624 14.93 10.56 -13.39
N ALA A 625 15.13 9.43 -12.70
CA ALA A 625 14.38 9.12 -11.48
C ALA A 625 14.52 10.19 -10.38
N PRO A 626 13.44 10.56 -9.68
CA PRO A 626 13.51 11.47 -8.54
C PRO A 626 14.07 10.77 -7.30
N VAL A 627 14.55 11.57 -6.33
CA VAL A 627 15.05 11.12 -5.02
C VAL A 627 14.11 10.11 -4.36
N ASP A 628 12.81 10.42 -4.34
CA ASP A 628 11.82 9.64 -3.61
C ASP A 628 11.49 8.30 -4.30
N LEU A 629 11.77 8.17 -5.61
CA LEU A 629 11.73 6.90 -6.35
C LEU A 629 12.98 6.06 -6.06
N ILE A 630 14.17 6.68 -6.06
CA ILE A 630 15.45 6.01 -5.74
C ILE A 630 15.47 5.48 -4.30
N ALA A 631 14.80 6.18 -3.37
CA ALA A 631 14.67 5.78 -1.96
C ALA A 631 13.78 4.53 -1.73
N LEU A 632 13.07 4.05 -2.75
CA LEU A 632 12.25 2.83 -2.70
C LEU A 632 13.02 1.58 -3.15
N ALA A 633 14.26 1.72 -3.64
CA ALA A 633 15.06 0.60 -4.12
C ALA A 633 15.65 -0.25 -2.97
N PRO A 634 16.04 -1.51 -3.21
CA PRO A 634 16.44 -2.41 -2.13
C PRO A 634 17.69 -1.94 -1.38
N GLY A 635 17.57 -1.79 -0.06
CA GLY A 635 18.65 -1.33 0.82
C GLY A 635 18.97 0.18 0.74
N MET A 636 18.24 0.96 -0.08
CA MET A 636 18.42 2.41 -0.15
C MET A 636 17.76 3.13 1.04
N THR A 637 18.17 4.38 1.23
CA THR A 637 17.59 5.32 2.19
C THR A 637 17.51 6.69 1.55
N ASP A 638 16.64 7.57 2.04
CA ASP A 638 16.45 8.95 1.56
C ASP A 638 17.79 9.72 1.50
N ARG A 639 18.72 9.43 2.44
CA ARG A 639 20.07 10.03 2.47
C ARG A 639 20.95 9.53 1.32
N LEU A 640 20.93 8.24 1.00
CA LEU A 640 21.66 7.69 -0.15
C LEU A 640 21.02 8.13 -1.48
N ALA A 641 19.69 8.13 -1.55
CA ALA A 641 18.96 8.55 -2.74
C ALA A 641 19.22 10.01 -3.13
N LYS A 642 19.30 10.93 -2.15
CA LYS A 642 19.76 12.31 -2.37
C LYS A 642 21.15 12.35 -2.98
N ARG A 643 22.11 11.59 -2.42
CA ARG A 643 23.49 11.54 -2.93
C ARG A 643 23.60 10.99 -4.35
N VAL A 644 22.75 10.05 -4.77
CA VAL A 644 22.71 9.58 -6.17
C VAL A 644 22.30 10.70 -7.14
N VAL A 645 21.34 11.54 -6.74
CA VAL A 645 20.88 12.71 -7.53
C VAL A 645 21.89 13.86 -7.49
N GLU A 646 22.44 14.18 -6.32
CA GLU A 646 23.53 15.16 -6.19
C GLU A 646 24.76 14.76 -7.01
N HIS A 647 25.06 13.46 -7.10
CA HIS A 647 26.18 12.96 -7.89
C HIS A 647 25.95 13.19 -9.39
N ARG A 648 24.77 12.88 -9.95
CA ARG A 648 24.49 13.18 -11.37
C ARG A 648 24.44 14.68 -11.67
N GLN A 649 23.99 15.49 -10.71
CA GLN A 649 24.03 16.96 -10.83
C GLN A 649 25.46 17.52 -10.83
N LYS A 650 26.40 16.89 -10.10
CA LYS A 650 27.81 17.34 -9.96
C LYS A 650 28.77 16.69 -10.96
N LYS A 651 28.42 15.55 -11.57
CA LYS A 651 29.28 14.77 -12.48
C LYS A 651 28.69 14.53 -13.88
N GLY A 652 27.46 15.00 -14.13
CA GLY A 652 26.73 14.70 -15.36
C GLY A 652 25.96 13.39 -15.30
N ARG A 653 25.32 13.04 -16.42
CA ARG A 653 24.51 11.81 -16.55
C ARG A 653 25.38 10.57 -16.35
N TYR A 654 24.82 9.54 -15.71
CA TYR A 654 25.42 8.21 -15.68
C TYR A 654 25.40 7.61 -17.10
N THR A 655 26.55 7.11 -17.55
CA THR A 655 26.71 6.33 -18.80
C THR A 655 26.85 4.83 -18.53
N LYS A 656 27.21 4.44 -17.29
CA LYS A 656 27.33 3.05 -16.83
C LYS A 656 26.82 2.90 -15.41
N ARG A 657 26.19 1.76 -15.07
CA ARG A 657 25.78 1.41 -13.69
C ARG A 657 26.94 1.38 -12.71
N GLU A 658 28.13 1.00 -13.17
CA GLU A 658 29.34 0.90 -12.32
C GLU A 658 29.69 2.23 -11.62
N GLN A 659 29.42 3.36 -12.29
CA GLN A 659 29.64 4.72 -11.76
C GLN A 659 28.84 4.98 -10.46
N LEU A 660 27.80 4.19 -10.17
CA LEU A 660 27.06 4.25 -8.90
C LEU A 660 27.95 3.90 -7.69
N ASN A 661 29.04 3.14 -7.86
CA ASN A 661 30.03 2.90 -6.81
C ASN A 661 30.74 4.17 -6.32
N ALA A 662 30.78 5.25 -7.12
CA ALA A 662 31.39 6.52 -6.74
C ALA A 662 30.50 7.34 -5.78
N VAL A 663 29.25 6.93 -5.55
CA VAL A 663 28.32 7.66 -4.67
C VAL A 663 28.69 7.47 -3.21
N SER A 664 29.16 8.55 -2.58
CA SER A 664 29.66 8.54 -1.20
C SER A 664 28.72 7.87 -0.19
N GLY A 665 29.24 6.89 0.53
CA GLY A 665 28.51 6.12 1.56
C GLY A 665 27.67 4.95 1.02
N LEU A 666 27.63 4.71 -0.29
CA LEU A 666 27.09 3.47 -0.83
C LEU A 666 28.08 2.32 -0.58
N SER A 667 27.77 1.41 0.34
CA SER A 667 28.64 0.25 0.60
C SER A 667 28.52 -0.79 -0.51
N LYS A 668 29.59 -1.57 -0.75
CA LYS A 668 29.60 -2.67 -1.75
C LYS A 668 28.40 -3.62 -1.60
N ARG A 669 27.93 -3.84 -0.36
CA ARG A 669 26.75 -4.67 -0.05
C ARG A 669 25.44 -4.02 -0.48
N ILE A 670 25.27 -2.70 -0.33
CA ILE A 670 24.07 -1.99 -0.81
C ILE A 670 24.14 -1.87 -2.34
N TYR A 671 25.30 -1.55 -2.91
CA TYR A 671 25.53 -1.55 -4.36
C TYR A 671 25.09 -2.87 -5.00
N LYS A 672 25.59 -4.02 -4.53
CA LYS A 672 25.21 -5.35 -5.04
C LYS A 672 23.71 -5.65 -4.91
N GLN A 673 23.00 -5.06 -3.94
CA GLN A 673 21.55 -5.27 -3.82
C GLN A 673 20.72 -4.30 -4.68
N VAL A 674 21.20 -3.08 -4.94
CA VAL A 674 20.45 -2.06 -5.68
C VAL A 674 20.74 -2.09 -7.19
N VAL A 675 21.96 -2.42 -7.62
CA VAL A 675 22.42 -2.18 -9.00
C VAL A 675 21.64 -2.96 -10.07
N GLY A 676 21.17 -4.17 -9.78
CA GLY A 676 20.30 -4.91 -10.71
C GLY A 676 18.94 -4.23 -10.95
N PHE A 677 18.49 -3.34 -10.06
CA PHE A 677 17.23 -2.60 -10.16
C PHE A 677 17.39 -1.22 -10.80
N THR A 678 18.61 -0.75 -11.03
CA THR A 678 18.87 0.54 -11.69
C THR A 678 18.98 0.36 -13.20
N ARG A 679 18.67 1.40 -13.99
CA ARG A 679 18.80 1.39 -15.46
C ARG A 679 19.58 2.61 -15.93
N VAL A 680 20.28 2.43 -17.04
CA VAL A 680 20.88 3.52 -17.81
C VAL A 680 20.48 3.32 -19.26
N TYR A 681 19.56 4.15 -19.75
CA TYR A 681 19.17 4.17 -21.16
C TYR A 681 20.16 5.01 -21.97
N SER A 682 20.49 4.56 -23.19
CA SER A 682 21.49 5.19 -24.06
C SER A 682 22.88 5.36 -23.42
N GLY A 683 23.26 4.44 -22.54
CA GLY A 683 24.59 4.36 -21.93
C GLY A 683 25.59 3.52 -22.74
N ASP A 684 26.82 3.45 -22.24
CA ASP A 684 27.97 2.78 -22.92
C ASP A 684 27.82 1.24 -22.97
N ILE A 685 26.95 0.68 -22.12
CA ILE A 685 26.73 -0.77 -21.98
C ILE A 685 25.24 -1.06 -22.21
N PRO A 686 24.84 -1.66 -23.35
CA PRO A 686 23.42 -1.90 -23.64
C PRO A 686 22.69 -2.79 -22.62
N LEU A 687 23.41 -3.67 -21.92
CA LEU A 687 22.85 -4.48 -20.81
C LEU A 687 22.36 -3.61 -19.63
N ASP A 688 22.88 -2.39 -19.45
CA ASP A 688 22.45 -1.49 -18.37
C ASP A 688 21.01 -0.98 -18.54
N ALA A 689 20.37 -1.17 -19.70
CA ALA A 689 18.95 -0.93 -19.93
C ALA A 689 18.03 -2.10 -19.53
N THR A 690 18.57 -3.26 -19.15
CA THR A 690 17.82 -4.51 -18.90
C THR A 690 17.57 -4.79 -17.42
N GLY A 691 16.88 -5.88 -17.05
CA GLY A 691 16.84 -6.37 -15.67
C GLY A 691 17.99 -7.31 -15.29
N ILE A 692 19.02 -7.49 -16.12
CA ILE A 692 20.16 -8.38 -15.85
C ILE A 692 21.10 -7.71 -14.83
N HIS A 693 21.69 -8.50 -13.92
CA HIS A 693 22.64 -8.01 -12.91
C HIS A 693 24.07 -7.89 -13.48
N PRO A 694 24.91 -6.92 -13.09
CA PRO A 694 26.31 -6.83 -13.56
C PRO A 694 27.13 -8.12 -13.40
N ASP A 695 27.01 -8.80 -12.25
CA ASP A 695 27.60 -10.13 -11.99
C ASP A 695 27.20 -11.21 -13.04
N GLN A 696 26.13 -11.00 -13.80
CA GLN A 696 25.63 -11.90 -14.84
C GLN A 696 26.06 -11.48 -16.26
N TYR A 697 26.73 -10.33 -16.46
CA TYR A 697 27.10 -9.87 -17.81
C TYR A 697 28.05 -10.85 -18.53
N PRO A 698 29.12 -11.39 -17.92
CA PRO A 698 30.04 -12.31 -18.63
C PRO A 698 29.41 -13.62 -19.08
N ILE A 699 28.39 -14.13 -18.36
CA ILE A 699 27.65 -15.33 -18.78
C ILE A 699 26.58 -14.98 -19.83
N THR A 700 26.00 -13.78 -19.76
CA THR A 700 25.09 -13.26 -20.80
C THR A 700 25.81 -13.11 -22.13
N GLU A 701 26.97 -12.46 -22.14
CA GLU A 701 27.79 -12.23 -23.35
C GLU A 701 28.22 -13.56 -24.00
N ARG A 702 28.55 -14.58 -23.20
CA ARG A 702 28.86 -15.94 -23.69
C ARG A 702 27.67 -16.65 -24.35
N ILE A 703 26.44 -16.41 -23.87
CA ILE A 703 25.20 -16.95 -24.48
C ILE A 703 24.91 -16.22 -25.80
N LEU A 704 25.05 -14.90 -25.83
CA LEU A 704 24.83 -14.09 -27.03
C LEU A 704 25.84 -14.40 -28.14
N ALA A 705 27.11 -14.57 -27.79
CA ALA A 705 28.16 -14.98 -28.73
C ALA A 705 27.90 -16.36 -29.35
N ALA A 706 27.30 -17.29 -28.61
CA ALA A 706 26.92 -18.61 -29.11
C ALA A 706 25.67 -18.60 -29.99
N ALA A 707 24.74 -17.68 -29.75
CA ALA A 707 23.65 -17.35 -30.66
C ALA A 707 24.10 -16.56 -31.91
N GLY A 708 25.35 -16.10 -31.96
CA GLY A 708 25.90 -15.32 -33.07
C GLY A 708 25.34 -13.90 -33.19
N VAL A 709 24.79 -13.33 -32.11
CA VAL A 709 24.14 -12.00 -32.11
C VAL A 709 24.78 -11.03 -31.13
N SER A 710 24.74 -9.73 -31.48
CA SER A 710 25.09 -8.66 -30.55
C SER A 710 24.01 -8.45 -29.47
N VAL A 711 24.37 -7.72 -28.41
CA VAL A 711 23.41 -7.33 -27.37
C VAL A 711 22.25 -6.52 -27.95
N SER A 712 22.51 -5.61 -28.89
CA SER A 712 21.47 -4.78 -29.51
C SER A 712 20.48 -5.61 -30.31
N GLU A 713 20.95 -6.55 -31.13
CA GLU A 713 20.09 -7.45 -31.90
C GLU A 713 19.24 -8.35 -31.00
N ALA A 714 19.82 -8.88 -29.93
CA ALA A 714 19.09 -9.68 -28.93
C ALA A 714 18.05 -8.85 -28.12
N LEU A 715 18.26 -7.53 -28.02
CA LEU A 715 17.31 -6.59 -27.43
C LEU A 715 16.20 -6.15 -28.40
N GLU A 716 16.32 -6.44 -29.70
CA GLU A 716 15.26 -6.24 -30.69
C GLU A 716 14.50 -7.55 -30.99
N LYS A 717 15.23 -8.66 -31.15
CA LYS A 717 14.76 -9.97 -31.62
C LYS A 717 15.22 -11.08 -30.65
N PRO A 718 14.70 -11.13 -29.41
CA PRO A 718 15.11 -12.10 -28.40
C PRO A 718 14.78 -13.56 -28.78
N GLU A 719 13.94 -13.79 -29.78
CA GLU A 719 13.53 -15.12 -30.26
C GLU A 719 14.71 -15.94 -30.79
N VAL A 720 15.79 -15.30 -31.25
CA VAL A 720 17.01 -15.98 -31.70
C VAL A 720 17.63 -16.82 -30.57
N LEU A 721 17.48 -16.39 -29.32
CA LEU A 721 18.05 -17.04 -28.14
C LEU A 721 17.33 -18.35 -27.76
N ASP A 722 16.12 -18.59 -28.28
CA ASP A 722 15.37 -19.84 -28.04
C ASP A 722 16.00 -21.04 -28.78
N SER A 723 17.04 -20.81 -29.58
CA SER A 723 17.87 -21.83 -30.22
C SER A 723 19.08 -22.29 -29.38
N VAL A 724 19.43 -21.58 -28.31
CA VAL A 724 20.65 -21.86 -27.51
C VAL A 724 20.38 -22.95 -26.46
N ALA A 725 21.25 -23.98 -26.43
CA ALA A 725 21.26 -25.00 -25.40
C ALA A 725 21.81 -24.45 -24.06
N LEU A 726 20.96 -23.78 -23.28
CA LEU A 726 21.34 -23.15 -22.01
C LEU A 726 21.92 -24.15 -20.98
N GLU A 727 21.60 -25.43 -21.11
CA GLU A 727 22.17 -26.53 -20.32
C GLU A 727 23.71 -26.59 -20.42
N GLU A 728 24.31 -26.23 -21.56
CA GLU A 728 25.77 -26.22 -21.76
C GLU A 728 26.48 -25.11 -20.97
N TYR A 729 25.72 -24.12 -20.50
CA TYR A 729 26.21 -22.95 -19.75
C TYR A 729 25.99 -23.10 -18.24
N GLN A 730 25.41 -24.23 -17.80
CA GLN A 730 25.05 -24.45 -16.40
C GLN A 730 26.29 -24.60 -15.50
N SER A 731 26.30 -23.87 -14.39
CA SER A 731 27.31 -24.00 -13.33
C SER A 731 26.66 -24.00 -11.93
N PRO A 732 27.42 -24.23 -10.84
CA PRO A 732 26.92 -24.06 -9.48
C PRO A 732 26.49 -22.61 -9.15
N GLU A 733 27.10 -21.63 -9.81
CA GLU A 733 26.80 -20.19 -9.66
C GLU A 733 25.64 -19.76 -10.59
N PHE A 734 25.56 -20.34 -11.78
CA PHE A 734 24.48 -20.12 -12.74
C PHE A 734 23.71 -21.42 -13.05
N PRO A 735 22.82 -21.88 -12.15
CA PRO A 735 21.87 -22.94 -12.46
C PRO A 735 20.94 -22.57 -13.63
N LEU A 736 20.41 -23.58 -14.33
CA LEU A 736 19.56 -23.40 -15.52
C LEU A 736 18.41 -22.39 -15.35
N ALA A 737 17.78 -22.33 -14.17
CA ALA A 737 16.72 -21.35 -13.88
C ALA A 737 17.21 -19.89 -13.91
N VAL A 738 18.46 -19.63 -13.49
CA VAL A 738 19.09 -18.30 -13.55
C VAL A 738 19.41 -17.93 -15.00
N LEU A 739 19.91 -18.89 -15.79
CA LEU A 739 20.19 -18.71 -17.22
C LEU A 739 18.91 -18.41 -18.02
N GLN A 740 17.84 -19.17 -17.77
CA GLN A 740 16.51 -18.90 -18.31
C GLN A 740 16.00 -17.52 -17.87
N GLY A 741 16.23 -17.12 -16.61
CA GLY A 741 15.93 -15.78 -16.11
C GLY A 741 16.65 -14.67 -16.89
N ILE A 742 17.95 -14.83 -17.16
CA ILE A 742 18.76 -13.89 -17.96
C ILE A 742 18.17 -13.72 -19.37
N VAL A 743 17.88 -14.82 -20.08
CA VAL A 743 17.29 -14.76 -21.43
C VAL A 743 15.91 -14.10 -21.41
N GLN A 744 15.08 -14.36 -20.40
CA GLN A 744 13.78 -13.68 -20.25
C GLN A 744 13.94 -12.16 -20.02
N GLN A 745 14.99 -11.69 -19.32
CA GLN A 745 15.24 -10.25 -19.12
C GLN A 745 15.62 -9.47 -20.39
N LEU A 746 15.92 -10.15 -21.50
CA LEU A 746 16.14 -9.50 -22.80
C LEU A 746 14.80 -9.26 -23.56
N ARG A 747 13.72 -9.95 -23.19
CA ARG A 747 12.42 -9.85 -23.89
C ARG A 747 11.70 -8.53 -23.59
N PRO A 748 11.08 -7.85 -24.59
CA PRO A 748 10.41 -6.55 -24.41
C PRO A 748 9.40 -6.52 -23.24
N SER A 749 8.54 -7.54 -23.15
CA SER A 749 7.48 -7.64 -22.13
C SER A 749 7.98 -7.83 -20.69
N VAL A 750 9.26 -8.21 -20.51
CA VAL A 750 9.91 -8.33 -19.20
C VAL A 750 10.68 -7.05 -18.86
N ARG A 751 11.31 -6.40 -19.85
CA ARG A 751 11.98 -5.10 -19.69
C ARG A 751 11.01 -3.96 -19.36
N ASN A 752 9.87 -3.89 -20.06
CA ASN A 752 8.77 -2.97 -19.76
C ASN A 752 7.51 -3.76 -19.33
N PRO A 753 7.41 -4.20 -18.06
CA PRO A 753 6.28 -4.99 -17.58
C PRO A 753 4.98 -4.17 -17.44
N ARG A 754 5.00 -2.87 -17.73
CA ARG A 754 3.81 -2.00 -17.83
C ARG A 754 3.14 -2.09 -19.20
N GLY A 755 3.85 -2.57 -20.22
CA GLY A 755 3.43 -2.51 -21.61
C GLY A 755 3.58 -1.10 -22.20
N ASP A 756 3.36 -1.00 -23.51
CA ASP A 756 3.63 0.21 -24.27
C ASP A 756 2.44 1.19 -24.24
N PHE A 757 2.74 2.49 -24.29
CA PHE A 757 1.72 3.53 -24.27
C PHE A 757 1.04 3.65 -25.65
N VAL A 758 -0.24 3.30 -25.70
CA VAL A 758 -1.08 3.52 -26.88
C VAL A 758 -1.52 4.98 -26.89
N ARG A 759 -0.98 5.78 -27.84
CA ARG A 759 -1.50 7.14 -28.14
C ARG A 759 -3.02 7.04 -28.35
N PRO A 760 -3.85 7.84 -27.65
CA PRO A 760 -5.29 7.79 -27.84
C PRO A 760 -5.67 8.03 -29.31
N SER A 761 -6.39 7.09 -29.92
CA SER A 761 -6.93 7.20 -31.28
C SER A 761 -8.14 8.14 -31.34
N ARG A 762 -7.93 9.38 -30.88
CA ARG A 762 -8.82 10.53 -31.11
C ARG A 762 -8.49 11.06 -32.50
N GLU A 763 -8.96 10.30 -33.48
CA GLU A 763 -8.50 10.31 -34.87
C GLU A 763 -9.35 11.21 -35.79
N VAL A 764 -10.30 11.95 -35.21
CA VAL A 764 -10.94 13.05 -35.93
C VAL A 764 -10.05 14.27 -35.79
N GLU A 765 -9.18 14.44 -36.79
CA GLU A 765 -8.42 15.68 -37.00
C GLU A 765 -9.35 16.89 -36.92
N LEU A 766 -8.85 18.00 -36.39
CA LEU A 766 -9.65 19.22 -36.24
C LEU A 766 -9.91 19.81 -37.63
N ARG A 767 -11.13 19.59 -38.12
CA ARG A 767 -11.55 19.99 -39.46
C ARG A 767 -11.77 21.49 -39.54
N THR A 768 -11.53 22.06 -40.72
CA THR A 768 -11.83 23.46 -40.97
C THR A 768 -13.34 23.68 -41.10
N ASP A 769 -13.78 24.91 -40.92
CA ASP A 769 -15.22 25.24 -41.02
C ASP A 769 -15.74 25.08 -42.47
N GLU A 770 -14.82 25.08 -43.45
CA GLU A 770 -15.06 24.78 -44.87
C GLU A 770 -15.26 23.28 -45.15
N GLU A 771 -14.53 22.43 -44.43
CA GLU A 771 -14.68 20.96 -44.46
C GLU A 771 -15.97 20.51 -43.77
N LEU A 772 -16.40 21.26 -42.74
CA LEU A 772 -17.64 21.05 -41.98
C LEU A 772 -18.87 21.73 -42.61
N ALA A 773 -18.75 22.33 -43.80
CA ALA A 773 -19.83 23.04 -44.47
C ALA A 773 -21.09 22.17 -44.70
N ILE A 774 -22.26 22.81 -44.70
CA ILE A 774 -23.55 22.12 -44.86
C ILE A 774 -23.59 21.34 -46.19
N GLY A 775 -24.04 20.09 -46.13
CA GLY A 775 -24.07 19.15 -47.25
C GLY A 775 -22.81 18.28 -47.40
N LYS A 776 -21.69 18.61 -46.72
CA LYS A 776 -20.48 17.77 -46.72
C LYS A 776 -20.74 16.43 -46.03
N LYS A 777 -20.17 15.37 -46.60
CA LYS A 777 -20.07 14.03 -46.01
C LYS A 777 -18.74 13.93 -45.27
N VAL A 778 -18.76 13.57 -43.99
CA VAL A 778 -17.59 13.50 -43.12
C VAL A 778 -17.62 12.21 -42.29
N GLU A 779 -16.45 11.65 -41.97
CA GLU A 779 -16.35 10.54 -41.00
C GLU A 779 -16.31 11.07 -39.56
N GLY A 780 -16.97 10.36 -38.64
CA GLY A 780 -16.90 10.65 -37.22
C GLY A 780 -17.03 9.40 -36.34
N VAL A 781 -16.87 9.58 -35.02
CA VAL A 781 -16.91 8.50 -34.02
C VAL A 781 -18.06 8.72 -33.05
N VAL A 782 -18.88 7.69 -32.82
CA VAL A 782 -20.03 7.78 -31.90
C VAL A 782 -19.55 7.93 -30.45
N THR A 783 -19.78 9.09 -29.84
CA THR A 783 -19.35 9.40 -28.46
C THR A 783 -20.35 8.97 -27.41
N ASN A 784 -21.65 8.97 -27.74
CA ASN A 784 -22.73 8.67 -26.82
C ASN A 784 -24.02 8.30 -27.58
N ILE A 785 -24.92 7.54 -26.95
CA ILE A 785 -26.21 7.16 -27.52
C ILE A 785 -27.32 7.48 -26.52
N ALA A 786 -28.33 8.22 -26.98
CA ALA A 786 -29.52 8.60 -26.24
C ALA A 786 -30.78 7.96 -26.87
N ALA A 787 -31.91 7.98 -26.18
CA ALA A 787 -33.16 7.38 -26.69
C ALA A 787 -33.68 8.02 -28.01
N PHE A 788 -33.21 9.22 -28.35
CA PHE A 788 -33.62 10.00 -29.53
C PHE A 788 -32.56 10.06 -30.65
N GLY A 789 -31.37 9.45 -30.48
CA GLY A 789 -30.30 9.52 -31.47
C GLY A 789 -28.91 9.21 -30.92
N ALA A 790 -27.90 9.34 -31.76
CA ALA A 790 -26.49 9.18 -31.41
C ALA A 790 -25.72 10.50 -31.57
N PHE A 791 -24.79 10.75 -30.65
CA PHE A 791 -23.83 11.85 -30.72
C PHE A 791 -22.54 11.36 -31.39
N VAL A 792 -22.00 12.14 -32.31
CA VAL A 792 -20.86 11.79 -33.16
C VAL A 792 -19.85 12.92 -33.12
N ASP A 793 -18.61 12.63 -32.72
CA ASP A 793 -17.49 13.57 -32.88
C ASP A 793 -17.04 13.54 -34.33
N ILE A 794 -17.07 14.70 -34.99
CA ILE A 794 -16.72 14.90 -36.40
C ILE A 794 -15.49 15.80 -36.57
N GLY A 795 -14.70 16.02 -35.52
CA GLY A 795 -13.55 16.93 -35.55
C GLY A 795 -13.93 18.41 -35.43
N ALA A 796 -15.15 18.67 -34.92
CA ALA A 796 -15.68 20.00 -34.63
C ALA A 796 -15.60 20.32 -33.13
N ASP A 797 -15.97 21.55 -32.75
CA ASP A 797 -15.96 22.02 -31.36
C ASP A 797 -17.03 21.34 -30.46
N GLN A 798 -18.03 20.68 -31.04
CA GLN A 798 -19.06 19.91 -30.32
C GLN A 798 -19.50 18.65 -31.07
N ASP A 799 -19.82 17.58 -30.32
CA ASP A 799 -20.42 16.34 -30.86
C ASP A 799 -21.72 16.66 -31.62
N GLY A 800 -21.81 16.29 -32.90
CA GLY A 800 -23.02 16.46 -33.70
C GLY A 800 -24.07 15.39 -33.42
N LEU A 801 -25.35 15.73 -33.53
CA LEU A 801 -26.47 14.83 -33.22
C LEU A 801 -27.05 14.20 -34.50
N VAL A 802 -26.93 12.88 -34.62
CA VAL A 802 -27.72 12.07 -35.56
C VAL A 802 -29.01 11.64 -34.87
N HIS A 803 -30.13 12.31 -35.21
CA HIS A 803 -31.45 11.93 -34.70
C HIS A 803 -31.86 10.52 -35.17
N ILE A 804 -32.64 9.78 -34.38
CA ILE A 804 -33.01 8.36 -34.63
C ILE A 804 -33.59 8.11 -36.03
N SER A 805 -34.39 9.02 -36.59
CA SER A 805 -34.94 8.92 -37.95
C SER A 805 -33.92 9.13 -39.08
N ARG A 806 -32.72 9.61 -38.74
CA ARG A 806 -31.57 9.88 -39.62
C ARG A 806 -30.40 8.90 -39.40
N MET A 807 -30.55 7.88 -38.54
CA MET A 807 -29.51 6.86 -38.28
C MET A 807 -29.50 5.69 -39.28
N SER A 808 -30.61 5.42 -39.99
CA SER A 808 -30.69 4.31 -40.96
C SER A 808 -31.86 4.49 -41.92
N ASP A 809 -31.77 3.88 -43.11
CA ASP A 809 -32.88 3.83 -44.07
C ASP A 809 -34.05 2.91 -43.68
N LYS A 810 -33.85 2.08 -42.64
CA LYS A 810 -34.89 1.25 -42.04
C LYS A 810 -35.38 1.92 -40.74
N PHE A 811 -36.64 1.68 -40.36
CA PHE A 811 -37.21 2.28 -39.15
C PHE A 811 -36.55 1.72 -37.88
N VAL A 812 -35.70 2.54 -37.25
CA VAL A 812 -35.01 2.24 -35.99
C VAL A 812 -35.96 2.52 -34.81
N LYS A 813 -36.18 1.52 -33.95
CA LYS A 813 -36.92 1.67 -32.69
C LYS A 813 -36.05 2.00 -31.47
N ASP A 814 -34.77 1.67 -31.55
CA ASP A 814 -33.77 1.87 -30.50
C ASP A 814 -32.44 2.22 -31.19
N PRO A 815 -31.85 3.41 -30.95
CA PRO A 815 -30.57 3.83 -31.52
C PRO A 815 -29.43 2.82 -31.30
N ASN A 816 -29.45 2.04 -30.21
CA ASN A 816 -28.46 1.00 -29.92
C ASN A 816 -28.50 -0.20 -30.90
N ALA A 817 -29.56 -0.30 -31.72
CA ALA A 817 -29.66 -1.29 -32.79
C ALA A 817 -29.06 -0.80 -34.13
N ALA A 818 -28.68 0.47 -34.21
CA ALA A 818 -28.11 1.09 -35.43
C ALA A 818 -26.62 1.46 -35.28
N ALA A 819 -26.16 1.82 -34.07
CA ALA A 819 -24.75 2.08 -33.78
C ALA A 819 -24.42 1.78 -32.31
N LYS A 820 -23.13 1.78 -31.95
CA LYS A 820 -22.59 1.68 -30.58
C LYS A 820 -21.59 2.80 -30.32
N VAL A 821 -21.38 3.12 -29.05
CA VAL A 821 -20.32 4.05 -28.63
C VAL A 821 -18.95 3.50 -29.00
N GLY A 822 -18.16 4.28 -29.74
CA GLY A 822 -16.88 3.89 -30.32
C GLY A 822 -16.93 3.43 -31.79
N ASP A 823 -18.12 3.24 -32.38
CA ASP A 823 -18.23 2.92 -33.81
C ASP A 823 -17.83 4.13 -34.67
N ARG A 824 -17.11 3.88 -35.78
CA ARG A 824 -16.91 4.86 -36.86
C ARG A 824 -18.13 4.89 -37.77
N VAL A 825 -18.57 6.09 -38.14
CA VAL A 825 -19.79 6.33 -38.92
C VAL A 825 -19.58 7.46 -39.92
N GLU A 826 -20.04 7.27 -41.15
CA GLU A 826 -20.15 8.35 -42.13
C GLU A 826 -21.42 9.17 -41.85
N VAL A 827 -21.29 10.50 -41.87
CA VAL A 827 -22.39 11.42 -41.58
C VAL A 827 -22.36 12.65 -42.49
N TYR A 828 -23.53 13.13 -42.88
CA TYR A 828 -23.71 14.37 -43.63
C TYR A 828 -24.07 15.51 -42.66
N VAL A 829 -23.44 16.66 -42.82
CA VAL A 829 -23.78 17.89 -42.07
C VAL A 829 -25.08 18.47 -42.64
N LEU A 830 -26.17 18.43 -41.87
CA LEU A 830 -27.46 18.97 -42.31
C LEU A 830 -27.66 20.44 -41.95
N ALA A 831 -27.18 20.87 -40.78
CA ALA A 831 -27.24 22.25 -40.34
C ALA A 831 -26.15 22.54 -39.29
N LEU A 832 -25.62 23.77 -39.36
CA LEU A 832 -24.80 24.39 -38.31
C LEU A 832 -25.64 25.50 -37.69
N GLU A 833 -26.21 25.23 -36.52
CA GLU A 833 -27.00 26.16 -35.72
C GLU A 833 -26.10 26.87 -34.70
N ASP A 834 -26.48 28.08 -34.28
CA ASP A 834 -25.84 28.87 -33.23
C ASP A 834 -24.31 29.01 -33.39
N GLY A 835 -23.85 29.31 -34.62
CA GLY A 835 -22.42 29.46 -34.92
C GLY A 835 -21.61 28.15 -34.80
N GLY A 836 -22.24 27.00 -35.09
CA GLY A 836 -21.62 25.69 -34.92
C GLY A 836 -21.77 25.11 -33.51
N LYS A 837 -22.42 25.82 -32.57
CA LYS A 837 -22.70 25.29 -31.22
C LYS A 837 -23.74 24.16 -31.23
N ARG A 838 -24.44 23.96 -32.35
CA ARG A 838 -25.31 22.80 -32.60
C ARG A 838 -25.10 22.29 -34.01
N ILE A 839 -24.72 21.02 -34.13
CA ILE A 839 -24.48 20.37 -35.42
C ILE A 839 -25.52 19.27 -35.61
N SER A 840 -26.41 19.44 -36.58
CA SER A 840 -27.42 18.45 -36.96
C SER A 840 -26.84 17.51 -38.02
N LEU A 841 -26.84 16.21 -37.77
CA LEU A 841 -26.20 15.19 -38.61
C LEU A 841 -27.17 14.13 -39.15
N SER A 842 -26.76 13.46 -40.23
CA SER A 842 -27.48 12.34 -40.83
C SER A 842 -26.55 11.24 -41.31
N MET A 843 -26.77 9.99 -40.90
CA MET A 843 -26.12 8.81 -41.49
C MET A 843 -26.78 8.41 -42.83
N ARG A 844 -27.82 9.13 -43.26
CA ARG A 844 -28.55 8.94 -44.51
C ARG A 844 -28.25 10.08 -45.46
N ASP A 845 -28.09 9.76 -46.74
CA ASP A 845 -27.91 10.75 -47.79
C ASP A 845 -29.13 11.70 -47.87
N PRO A 846 -28.95 13.04 -47.76
CA PRO A 846 -30.06 13.98 -47.84
C PRO A 846 -30.70 14.06 -49.23
N ALA A 847 -29.98 13.78 -50.32
CA ALA A 847 -30.51 13.83 -51.68
C ALA A 847 -31.48 12.67 -51.98
N ALA A 848 -31.27 11.50 -51.35
CA ALA A 848 -32.11 10.31 -51.54
C ALA A 848 -33.52 10.41 -50.94
N ALA A 849 -33.82 11.46 -50.16
CA ALA A 849 -35.08 11.58 -49.40
C ALA A 849 -36.25 12.22 -50.17
N ALA A 850 -36.03 12.74 -51.38
CA ALA A 850 -36.93 13.68 -52.07
C ALA A 850 -38.06 13.05 -52.93
N THR A 851 -38.55 11.85 -52.60
CA THR A 851 -39.70 11.23 -53.31
C THR A 851 -40.83 10.80 -52.36
N PRO A 852 -42.06 11.36 -52.50
CA PRO A 852 -43.21 10.95 -51.68
C PRO A 852 -43.74 9.57 -52.12
N ARG A 853 -44.25 8.77 -51.16
CA ARG A 853 -44.87 7.47 -51.44
C ARG A 853 -46.40 7.53 -51.21
N PRO A 854 -47.20 6.89 -52.08
CA PRO A 854 -48.66 6.93 -52.00
C PRO A 854 -49.24 6.16 -50.79
N GLY A 855 -50.52 6.41 -50.51
CA GLY A 855 -51.19 6.01 -49.27
C GLY A 855 -51.50 4.52 -49.09
N ARG A 856 -51.84 4.15 -47.85
CA ARG A 856 -52.28 2.80 -47.46
C ARG A 856 -53.80 2.64 -47.62
N THR A 857 -54.24 1.62 -48.38
CA THR A 857 -55.56 1.00 -48.22
C THR A 857 -55.54 -0.08 -47.15
N ARG A 858 -56.69 -0.35 -46.51
CA ARG A 858 -56.88 -1.37 -45.47
C ARG A 858 -57.52 -2.63 -46.06
N VAL A 859 -56.77 -3.74 -46.11
CA VAL A 859 -57.31 -5.12 -46.14
C VAL A 859 -56.39 -6.01 -45.27
N ASP A 860 -56.78 -7.27 -45.03
CA ASP A 860 -55.96 -8.36 -44.46
C ASP A 860 -55.55 -8.28 -42.98
N ALA A 861 -56.36 -7.61 -42.16
CA ALA A 861 -56.38 -7.85 -40.71
C ALA A 861 -57.16 -9.14 -40.35
N ARG A 862 -56.81 -10.31 -40.92
CA ARG A 862 -57.55 -11.58 -40.64
C ARG A 862 -56.82 -12.92 -40.84
N ARG A 863 -55.54 -13.04 -40.42
CA ARG A 863 -54.91 -14.35 -40.15
C ARG A 863 -53.77 -14.25 -39.13
N ALA A 864 -54.12 -14.23 -37.84
CA ALA A 864 -53.19 -14.11 -36.71
C ALA A 864 -53.62 -14.93 -35.49
N SER A 865 -54.03 -16.17 -35.71
CA SER A 865 -54.33 -17.17 -34.67
C SER A 865 -53.86 -18.55 -35.16
N GLU A 866 -53.36 -19.36 -34.23
CA GLU A 866 -52.87 -20.74 -34.41
C GLU A 866 -51.55 -20.95 -35.20
N ALA A 867 -50.46 -21.08 -34.44
CA ALA A 867 -49.28 -21.88 -34.81
C ALA A 867 -48.65 -22.47 -33.52
N PRO A 868 -48.10 -23.70 -33.53
CA PRO A 868 -47.97 -24.51 -32.31
C PRO A 868 -46.63 -24.40 -31.56
N ARG A 869 -46.67 -24.72 -30.25
CA ARG A 869 -45.48 -24.97 -29.42
C ARG A 869 -44.78 -26.27 -29.84
N ARG A 870 -43.47 -26.25 -30.10
CA ARG A 870 -42.61 -27.46 -30.13
C ARG A 870 -41.52 -27.40 -29.06
N ARG A 871 -41.22 -28.57 -28.47
CA ARG A 871 -40.21 -28.76 -27.41
C ARG A 871 -38.80 -28.64 -27.98
N ARG A 872 -37.86 -28.05 -27.22
CA ARG A 872 -36.42 -28.22 -27.46
C ARG A 872 -35.91 -29.45 -26.70
N GLN A 873 -35.28 -30.38 -27.41
CA GLN A 873 -34.43 -31.41 -26.81
C GLN A 873 -33.03 -30.85 -26.51
N LYS A 874 -32.23 -31.58 -25.73
CA LYS A 874 -30.81 -31.31 -25.47
C LYS A 874 -29.95 -32.30 -26.25
N GLU A 875 -28.79 -31.85 -26.72
CA GLU A 875 -27.70 -32.71 -27.19
C GLU A 875 -26.36 -32.32 -26.52
N PRO A 876 -25.34 -33.20 -26.52
CA PRO A 876 -24.31 -33.21 -25.48
C PRO A 876 -23.07 -32.34 -25.77
N ARG A 877 -22.30 -32.07 -24.71
CA ARG A 877 -20.94 -31.52 -24.80
C ARG A 877 -19.95 -32.62 -25.17
N ARG A 878 -18.98 -32.30 -26.03
CA ARG A 878 -17.80 -33.16 -26.31
C ARG A 878 -16.76 -33.03 -25.19
N GLU A 879 -16.09 -34.13 -24.90
CA GLU A 879 -14.91 -34.17 -24.01
C GLU A 879 -13.62 -33.87 -24.77
N ALA A 880 -12.59 -33.37 -24.08
CA ALA A 880 -11.26 -33.12 -24.65
C ALA A 880 -10.23 -34.05 -24.00
N LYS A 881 -9.48 -34.80 -24.83
CA LYS A 881 -8.42 -35.71 -24.36
C LYS A 881 -7.20 -34.93 -23.87
N VAL A 882 -6.72 -35.24 -22.68
CA VAL A 882 -5.40 -34.82 -22.19
C VAL A 882 -4.35 -35.86 -22.64
N THR A 883 -3.34 -35.42 -23.38
CA THR A 883 -2.22 -36.26 -23.79
C THR A 883 -1.10 -36.25 -22.74
N ARG A 884 -0.59 -37.44 -22.39
CA ARG A 884 0.64 -37.59 -21.61
C ARG A 884 1.84 -37.65 -22.56
N ARG A 885 2.95 -37.01 -22.18
CA ARG A 885 4.29 -37.29 -22.73
C ARG A 885 5.25 -37.66 -21.58
N SER A 886 6.31 -38.38 -21.92
CA SER A 886 7.18 -39.13 -21.01
C SER A 886 8.42 -38.35 -20.55
N PHE A 887 8.89 -38.65 -19.34
CA PHE A 887 10.15 -38.14 -18.80
C PHE A 887 11.31 -39.14 -18.98
N GLY A 888 12.51 -38.61 -19.21
CA GLY A 888 13.78 -39.35 -19.13
C GLY A 888 14.30 -39.54 -17.69
N PRO A 889 15.48 -40.18 -17.53
CA PRO A 889 16.09 -40.48 -16.23
C PRO A 889 16.77 -39.25 -15.60
N SER A 890 17.06 -39.20 -14.29
CA SER A 890 16.93 -40.22 -13.23
C SER A 890 16.40 -39.66 -11.90
N GLY A 891 15.19 -39.10 -11.87
CA GLY A 891 14.56 -38.62 -10.61
C GLY A 891 14.32 -39.68 -9.51
N LYS A 892 14.72 -40.94 -9.72
CA LYS A 892 14.40 -42.09 -8.86
C LYS A 892 15.12 -42.11 -7.50
N GLU A 893 16.26 -41.46 -7.35
CA GLU A 893 17.00 -41.43 -6.07
C GLU A 893 16.46 -40.34 -5.13
N LYS A 894 16.31 -39.11 -5.62
CA LYS A 894 15.68 -38.01 -4.86
C LYS A 894 14.22 -38.34 -4.48
N LEU A 895 13.48 -39.00 -5.37
CA LEU A 895 12.14 -39.53 -5.05
C LEU A 895 12.15 -40.76 -4.12
N ARG A 896 13.31 -41.38 -3.85
CA ARG A 896 13.48 -42.42 -2.83
C ARG A 896 13.59 -41.75 -1.46
N GLU A 897 14.54 -40.83 -1.30
CA GLU A 897 14.71 -40.03 -0.07
C GLU A 897 13.42 -39.30 0.33
N GLU A 898 12.74 -38.62 -0.61
CA GLU A 898 11.45 -37.99 -0.33
C GLU A 898 10.34 -38.97 0.05
N ARG A 899 10.31 -40.18 -0.52
CA ARG A 899 9.28 -41.18 -0.21
C ARG A 899 9.53 -41.84 1.13
N ASP A 900 10.79 -42.11 1.45
CA ASP A 900 11.16 -42.77 2.70
C ASP A 900 11.04 -41.77 3.87
N MET A 901 11.45 -40.51 3.70
CA MET A 901 11.10 -39.42 4.63
C MET A 901 9.59 -39.23 4.84
N LYS A 902 8.76 -39.48 3.81
CA LYS A 902 7.28 -39.43 3.94
C LYS A 902 6.68 -40.61 4.71
N LYS A 903 7.38 -41.75 4.84
CA LYS A 903 6.93 -42.91 5.62
C LYS A 903 7.23 -42.80 7.12
N LEU A 904 8.32 -42.12 7.48
CA LEU A 904 8.75 -41.97 8.87
C LEU A 904 7.63 -41.39 9.75
N SER A 905 7.61 -41.72 11.05
CA SER A 905 6.71 -41.11 12.03
C SER A 905 7.04 -39.62 12.27
N LEU A 906 6.31 -38.98 13.18
CA LEU A 906 6.68 -37.63 13.64
C LEU A 906 7.97 -37.68 14.47
N ASP A 907 8.10 -38.71 15.30
CA ASP A 907 9.18 -38.90 16.28
C ASP A 907 10.49 -39.31 15.60
N GLU A 908 10.43 -40.16 14.56
CA GLU A 908 11.59 -40.53 13.74
C GLU A 908 12.17 -39.32 12.98
N LYS A 909 11.31 -38.41 12.51
CA LYS A 909 11.74 -37.12 11.93
C LYS A 909 12.39 -36.22 12.98
N LEU A 910 11.85 -36.22 14.20
CA LEU A 910 12.40 -35.50 15.35
C LEU A 910 13.78 -36.04 15.76
N ALA A 911 13.96 -37.37 15.78
CA ALA A 911 15.24 -38.01 16.05
C ALA A 911 16.30 -37.66 14.98
N LEU A 912 15.94 -37.67 13.69
CA LEU A 912 16.83 -37.25 12.60
C LEU A 912 17.27 -35.77 12.73
N LEU A 913 16.37 -34.89 13.16
CA LEU A 913 16.69 -33.48 13.46
C LEU A 913 17.63 -33.37 14.67
N GLN A 914 17.37 -34.11 15.75
CA GLN A 914 18.22 -34.15 16.95
C GLN A 914 19.63 -34.67 16.65
N THR A 915 19.79 -35.69 15.79
CA THR A 915 21.13 -36.17 15.39
C THR A 915 21.90 -35.16 14.56
N LYS A 916 21.25 -34.41 13.66
CA LYS A 916 21.91 -33.37 12.85
C LYS A 916 22.35 -32.14 13.66
N TYR A 917 21.62 -31.81 14.73
CA TYR A 917 21.95 -30.67 15.60
C TYR A 917 22.99 -30.97 16.69
N ARG A 918 23.46 -32.22 16.84
CA ARG A 918 24.37 -32.62 17.93
C ARG A 918 25.87 -32.46 17.64
N THR A 919 26.25 -32.06 16.43
CA THR A 919 27.65 -31.93 15.99
C THR A 919 28.20 -30.49 15.99
N LYS A 920 27.46 -29.52 16.54
CA LYS A 920 27.98 -28.21 16.96
C LYS A 920 27.35 -27.73 18.27
N VAL A 921 27.99 -28.11 19.37
CA VAL A 921 28.02 -27.38 20.65
C VAL A 921 29.45 -26.89 20.82
#